data_AF-A0AAD9CLQ6-F1
#
_entry.id   AF-A0AAD9CLQ6-F1
#
_cell.length_a   1.000
_cell.length_b   1.000
_cell.length_c   1.000
_cell.angle_alpha   90.00
_cell.angle_beta   90.00
_cell.angle_gamma   90.00
#
_symmetry.space_group_name_H-M   'P 1'
#
loop_
_entity.id
_entity.type
_entity.pdbx_description
1 polymer ?
#
loop_
_entity_poly.entity_id
_entity_poly.type
_entity_poly.pdbx_seq_one_letter_code
_entity_poly.pdbx_strand_id
1 'polypeptide(L)'
;MTSTERDAFLNESFPVDFQWASSSESFKVEGGWAEDGKGESIWDRFGHDGLAFANQTADLACDSYYKVDYDVYLLRGLHVNTYQFSISWARIFPSGHRGSQSEKGALYYDKLINALIDSGIQPVVTLYHWDLPQALQDCGGWTNASIVEAFKDYADFCFSRFGDRVKTWNTFSSPWVVSHAGYGTGEHAPGVKDYVVASYQATHNMIKSHAEAWHVYNEKYRKTQGGRAEPVDPSRPEDIAAADRYLQFMLGWFAHPIFVDGDYPAAFKTQIEQKRNECPLSEPARLPVFTAEERKRIHGTADFFGLNHYTSRLVNNSVGGCTPGPQGVGNFQSHVDPSWSSTASDWIYSAPWGLRRLLNYISTEYLNIIKVPIHITGNGMPTEHIGDSLNDVSRIDYMKSYINEALKAIHLDGVNVQRFTVQSLMDVFEGPQGYSDRFGLHHVNFDLPDWPRTPKQSAYFYSSVIKNNGFAAKKLFFYAPELKNTESKQNTSIPPSTVPSQARVVWRKFSSQTNFQRKLYHHGTFPQGFSWGVSSSAYQIEGGWNADGKGPSVWDTFTQNGSIPDNANGDVACDSYHRLEEDFYMLRALKDLSEAEESDSPTTAISKQRAVAWGLRRLLNWIKEEYGDPEIYITENGVATDITTTVDDIDRVFYYKTYVDEALKAHNLDDDEKILYGEFPKTFNWSTASASYQIEGSWRADGKGLSIWDKFAHTPLKVSNSDNGDISCDRIDKDVEVLKKLKVTHYRFSVSWPRVLPDGTTNHVNEAGVNYYHRLLDALEAANIQPQLTLYHWDLPLALQKVEGWENETIVQRFRGYADLLFSRFGRRVKFWITLNEPYIVANLRIWYICSRYFQ
;
A
#
# COMPACT_ATOMS: atom_id res chain seq x y z
N MET A 1 -32.31 -1.43 13.17
CA MET A 1 -31.66 -2.44 12.32
C MET A 1 -32.04 -3.82 12.79
N THR A 2 -32.60 -4.59 11.87
CA THR A 2 -32.59 -6.06 11.85
C THR A 2 -31.15 -6.58 11.70
N SER A 3 -30.93 -7.89 11.87
CA SER A 3 -29.64 -8.52 11.54
C SER A 3 -29.27 -8.30 10.07
N THR A 4 -30.21 -8.52 9.14
CA THR A 4 -29.99 -8.34 7.70
C THR A 4 -29.52 -6.92 7.33
N GLU A 5 -30.05 -5.88 7.97
CA GLU A 5 -29.62 -4.49 7.75
C GLU A 5 -28.26 -4.17 8.40
N ARG A 6 -27.93 -4.80 9.53
CA ARG A 6 -26.63 -4.69 10.20
C ARG A 6 -25.55 -5.33 9.33
N ASP A 7 -25.80 -6.55 8.88
CA ASP A 7 -24.83 -7.45 8.24
C ASP A 7 -24.67 -7.19 6.73
N ALA A 8 -25.53 -6.36 6.11
CA ALA A 8 -25.44 -5.96 4.71
C ALA A 8 -24.04 -5.41 4.35
N PHE A 9 -23.37 -6.03 3.39
CA PHE A 9 -21.98 -5.71 3.01
C PHE A 9 -21.88 -4.48 2.10
N LEU A 10 -21.00 -3.54 2.44
CA LEU A 10 -20.82 -2.28 1.72
C LEU A 10 -19.70 -2.39 0.67
N ASN A 11 -20.05 -2.34 -0.62
CA ASN A 11 -19.10 -2.49 -1.75
C ASN A 11 -18.52 -1.14 -2.21
N GLU A 12 -17.96 -0.37 -1.29
CA GLU A 12 -17.43 0.98 -1.53
C GLU A 12 -15.91 1.06 -1.34
N SER A 13 -15.33 2.20 -1.71
CA SER A 13 -13.93 2.55 -1.37
C SER A 13 -13.86 3.40 -0.10
N PHE A 14 -12.73 3.32 0.59
CA PHE A 14 -12.32 4.24 1.66
C PHE A 14 -11.95 5.63 1.07
N PRO A 15 -11.79 6.66 1.92
CA PRO A 15 -11.22 7.95 1.51
C PRO A 15 -9.88 7.81 0.78
N VAL A 16 -9.56 8.76 -0.12
CA VAL A 16 -8.36 8.71 -0.97
C VAL A 16 -7.06 8.66 -0.15
N ASP A 17 -7.01 9.41 0.95
CA ASP A 17 -5.84 9.52 1.83
C ASP A 17 -5.86 8.51 3.00
N PHE A 18 -6.68 7.45 2.92
CA PHE A 18 -6.82 6.47 4.00
C PHE A 18 -5.54 5.65 4.22
N GLN A 19 -5.17 5.45 5.48
CA GLN A 19 -3.91 4.82 5.86
C GLN A 19 -4.09 3.32 6.08
N TRP A 20 -3.46 2.54 5.22
CA TRP A 20 -3.42 1.08 5.29
C TRP A 20 -2.10 0.65 5.91
N ALA A 21 -2.17 -0.09 7.01
CA ALA A 21 -1.00 -0.42 7.82
C ALA A 21 -0.99 -1.89 8.26
N SER A 22 0.21 -2.41 8.49
CA SER A 22 0.41 -3.60 9.33
C SER A 22 1.30 -3.26 10.53
N SER A 23 1.35 -4.11 11.54
CA SER A 23 2.18 -3.90 12.74
C SER A 23 3.17 -5.01 13.04
N SER A 24 4.19 -4.65 13.81
CA SER A 24 5.05 -5.54 14.57
C SER A 24 5.32 -4.98 15.96
N GLU A 25 5.84 -5.83 16.84
CA GLU A 25 6.11 -5.50 18.22
C GLU A 25 7.53 -5.94 18.61
N SER A 26 8.33 -4.99 19.07
CA SER A 26 9.75 -5.12 19.46
C SER A 26 10.10 -6.47 20.09
N PHE A 27 9.56 -6.76 21.28
CA PHE A 27 9.85 -8.02 21.98
C PHE A 27 9.27 -9.27 21.29
N LYS A 28 8.26 -9.13 20.42
CA LYS A 28 7.65 -10.27 19.72
C LYS A 28 8.36 -10.67 18.43
N VAL A 29 9.16 -9.77 17.83
CA VAL A 29 9.79 -9.99 16.51
C VAL A 29 11.30 -9.78 16.44
N GLU A 30 11.88 -8.88 17.23
CA GLU A 30 13.28 -8.47 17.03
C GLU A 30 14.28 -9.61 17.27
N GLY A 31 14.09 -10.38 18.35
CA GLY A 31 15.13 -11.27 18.85
C GLY A 31 16.35 -10.48 19.34
N GLY A 32 17.53 -11.11 19.31
CA GLY A 32 18.79 -10.49 19.73
C GLY A 32 18.70 -9.93 21.15
N TRP A 33 18.17 -10.72 22.09
CA TRP A 33 17.75 -10.24 23.41
C TRP A 33 18.89 -9.67 24.28
N ALA A 34 20.12 -10.16 24.11
CA ALA A 34 21.33 -9.65 24.76
C ALA A 34 22.28 -8.96 23.77
N GLU A 35 21.88 -8.83 22.51
CA GLU A 35 22.77 -8.34 21.45
C GLU A 35 23.08 -6.86 21.57
N ASP A 36 24.29 -6.50 21.16
CA ASP A 36 24.78 -5.11 21.11
C ASP A 36 24.60 -4.30 22.41
N GLY A 37 24.56 -5.01 23.54
CA GLY A 37 24.41 -4.43 24.87
C GLY A 37 22.97 -4.08 25.25
N LYS A 38 21.95 -4.66 24.58
CA LYS A 38 20.54 -4.60 25.03
C LYS A 38 20.43 -5.06 26.49
N GLY A 39 19.60 -4.36 27.26
CA GLY A 39 19.23 -4.78 28.62
C GLY A 39 18.17 -5.87 28.64
N GLU A 40 18.15 -6.62 29.75
CA GLU A 40 17.04 -7.51 30.10
C GLU A 40 15.74 -6.70 30.22
N SER A 41 14.67 -7.20 29.63
CA SER A 41 13.30 -6.70 29.75
C SER A 41 12.43 -7.70 30.53
N ILE A 42 11.26 -7.25 30.98
CA ILE A 42 10.34 -8.11 31.75
C ILE A 42 9.85 -9.35 30.99
N TRP A 43 9.89 -9.34 29.64
CA TRP A 43 9.55 -10.51 28.84
C TRP A 43 10.71 -11.48 28.63
N ASP A 44 11.96 -10.99 28.61
CA ASP A 44 13.14 -11.87 28.57
C ASP A 44 13.17 -12.73 29.85
N ARG A 45 13.05 -12.10 31.02
CA ARG A 45 13.01 -12.80 32.32
C ARG A 45 11.81 -13.75 32.42
N PHE A 46 10.61 -13.34 31.99
CA PHE A 46 9.41 -14.19 32.01
C PHE A 46 9.56 -15.44 31.12
N GLY A 47 10.26 -15.33 29.98
CA GLY A 47 10.64 -16.48 29.16
C GLY A 47 11.66 -17.39 29.85
N HIS A 48 12.74 -16.82 30.39
CA HIS A 48 13.82 -17.57 31.05
C HIS A 48 13.40 -18.27 32.34
N ASP A 49 12.43 -17.71 33.08
CA ASP A 49 11.79 -18.34 34.24
C ASP A 49 10.82 -19.48 33.85
N GLY A 50 10.60 -19.73 32.55
CA GLY A 50 9.74 -20.81 32.04
C GLY A 50 8.24 -20.54 32.21
N LEU A 51 7.82 -19.27 32.20
CA LEU A 51 6.42 -18.87 32.45
C LEU A 51 5.57 -18.76 31.17
N ALA A 52 6.18 -18.85 29.99
CA ALA A 52 5.50 -18.93 28.70
C ALA A 52 5.26 -20.39 28.26
N PHE A 53 4.29 -20.59 27.37
CA PHE A 53 3.90 -21.90 26.84
C PHE A 53 5.11 -22.72 26.35
N ALA A 54 5.15 -24.00 26.73
CA ALA A 54 6.23 -24.94 26.42
C ALA A 54 7.65 -24.44 26.77
N ASN A 55 7.79 -23.52 27.74
CA ASN A 55 9.04 -22.85 28.11
C ASN A 55 9.71 -22.10 26.95
N GLN A 56 8.93 -21.60 25.98
CA GLN A 56 9.43 -20.87 24.82
C GLN A 56 9.91 -19.46 25.20
N THR A 57 10.95 -18.97 24.54
CA THR A 57 11.53 -17.64 24.78
C THR A 57 11.41 -16.75 23.54
N ALA A 58 11.49 -15.43 23.77
CA ALA A 58 11.55 -14.42 22.72
C ALA A 58 13.00 -14.08 22.30
N ASP A 59 13.98 -14.91 22.70
CA ASP A 59 15.42 -14.64 22.57
C ASP A 59 15.86 -14.32 21.13
N LEU A 60 15.21 -15.01 20.19
CA LEU A 60 15.43 -14.92 18.75
C LEU A 60 14.15 -14.51 17.99
N ALA A 61 12.96 -14.83 18.52
CA ALA A 61 11.66 -14.37 18.01
C ALA A 61 11.49 -14.60 16.49
N CYS A 62 11.40 -13.53 15.69
CA CYS A 62 11.35 -13.58 14.24
C CYS A 62 12.69 -13.14 13.60
N ASP A 63 13.73 -12.89 14.38
CA ASP A 63 15.05 -12.42 13.93
C ASP A 63 15.03 -11.08 13.15
N SER A 64 14.00 -10.25 13.38
CA SER A 64 13.83 -8.93 12.73
C SER A 64 14.92 -7.91 13.10
N TYR A 65 15.76 -8.17 14.11
CA TYR A 65 16.92 -7.34 14.43
C TYR A 65 17.93 -7.33 13.27
N TYR A 66 18.14 -8.46 12.62
CA TYR A 66 19.00 -8.55 11.43
C TYR A 66 18.20 -8.37 10.13
N LYS A 67 16.99 -8.95 10.03
CA LYS A 67 16.17 -9.08 8.80
C LYS A 67 15.33 -7.85 8.38
N VAL A 68 15.78 -6.65 8.74
CA VAL A 68 15.12 -5.35 8.40
C VAL A 68 14.76 -5.22 6.92
N ASP A 69 15.67 -5.59 6.01
CA ASP A 69 15.47 -5.38 4.58
C ASP A 69 14.46 -6.37 3.96
N TYR A 70 14.37 -7.59 4.52
CA TYR A 70 13.35 -8.59 4.21
C TYR A 70 11.98 -8.17 4.76
N ASP A 71 11.88 -7.70 6.01
CA ASP A 71 10.60 -7.26 6.58
C ASP A 71 10.04 -6.03 5.82
N VAL A 72 10.90 -5.10 5.40
CA VAL A 72 10.54 -3.97 4.52
C VAL A 72 10.25 -4.42 3.07
N TYR A 73 10.71 -5.59 2.63
CA TYR A 73 10.30 -6.21 1.36
C TYR A 73 8.88 -6.78 1.43
N LEU A 74 8.53 -7.48 2.51
CA LEU A 74 7.17 -7.98 2.75
C LEU A 74 6.14 -6.84 2.78
N LEU A 75 6.46 -5.74 3.46
CA LEU A 75 5.59 -4.54 3.52
C LEU A 75 5.33 -3.92 2.14
N ARG A 76 6.33 -3.95 1.24
CA ARG A 76 6.13 -3.53 -0.17
C ARG A 76 5.19 -4.46 -0.92
N GLY A 77 5.29 -5.78 -0.72
CA GLY A 77 4.36 -6.78 -1.29
C GLY A 77 2.90 -6.64 -0.81
N LEU A 78 2.71 -6.19 0.42
CA LEU A 78 1.39 -5.81 0.95
C LEU A 78 0.85 -4.48 0.40
N HIS A 79 1.68 -3.65 -0.25
CA HIS A 79 1.34 -2.29 -0.70
C HIS A 79 0.90 -1.32 0.42
N VAL A 80 1.19 -1.61 1.69
CA VAL A 80 0.83 -0.70 2.80
C VAL A 80 1.53 0.66 2.66
N ASN A 81 0.80 1.74 2.92
CA ASN A 81 1.36 3.10 2.89
C ASN A 81 1.95 3.51 4.25
N THR A 82 1.73 2.71 5.28
CA THR A 82 2.06 2.98 6.68
C THR A 82 2.54 1.69 7.35
N TYR A 83 3.49 1.76 8.28
CA TYR A 83 3.91 0.62 9.11
C TYR A 83 4.05 1.03 10.57
N GLN A 84 3.50 0.23 11.48
CA GLN A 84 3.53 0.50 12.92
C GLN A 84 4.42 -0.49 13.65
N PHE A 85 5.50 -0.02 14.26
CA PHE A 85 6.38 -0.84 15.08
C PHE A 85 6.59 -0.20 16.45
N SER A 86 7.13 -0.95 17.42
CA SER A 86 7.58 -0.41 18.70
C SER A 86 9.10 -0.35 18.80
N ILE A 87 9.60 0.60 19.59
CA ILE A 87 11.01 0.70 19.97
C ILE A 87 11.19 0.01 21.31
N SER A 88 12.17 -0.89 21.42
CA SER A 88 12.50 -1.53 22.68
C SER A 88 13.23 -0.55 23.61
N TRP A 89 12.55 -0.16 24.69
CA TRP A 89 13.15 0.69 25.73
C TRP A 89 14.41 0.03 26.30
N ALA A 90 14.42 -1.29 26.48
CA ALA A 90 15.60 -2.02 26.97
C ALA A 90 16.75 -2.10 25.95
N ARG A 91 16.47 -1.99 24.64
CA ARG A 91 17.52 -1.88 23.60
C ARG A 91 18.09 -0.46 23.49
N ILE A 92 17.27 0.57 23.73
CA ILE A 92 17.69 1.98 23.73
C ILE A 92 18.41 2.36 25.02
N PHE A 93 17.78 2.17 26.18
CA PHE A 93 18.32 2.38 27.52
C PHE A 93 18.32 1.05 28.30
N PRO A 94 19.41 0.24 28.22
CA PRO A 94 19.59 -1.01 28.97
C PRO A 94 19.27 -0.98 30.47
N SER A 95 19.54 0.12 31.19
CA SER A 95 19.16 0.28 32.60
C SER A 95 17.83 1.02 32.80
N GLY A 96 17.08 1.25 31.73
CA GLY A 96 15.89 2.12 31.65
C GLY A 96 16.16 3.62 31.72
N HIS A 97 17.38 4.05 32.03
CA HIS A 97 17.75 5.46 32.19
C HIS A 97 18.71 5.95 31.10
N ARG A 98 18.61 7.22 30.72
CA ARG A 98 19.38 7.84 29.62
C ARG A 98 20.91 7.68 29.78
N GLY A 99 21.42 7.57 31.00
CA GLY A 99 22.84 7.35 31.28
C GLY A 99 23.41 6.02 30.77
N SER A 100 22.57 5.06 30.35
CA SER A 100 23.00 3.76 29.80
C SER A 100 22.83 3.64 28.28
N GLN A 101 22.57 4.73 27.54
CA GLN A 101 22.12 4.67 26.13
C GLN A 101 23.03 3.85 25.21
N SER A 102 22.44 2.89 24.47
CA SER A 102 23.11 2.17 23.39
C SER A 102 22.92 2.89 22.06
N GLU A 103 24.02 3.35 21.46
CA GLU A 103 23.99 3.92 20.11
C GLU A 103 23.76 2.85 19.05
N LYS A 104 24.21 1.60 19.28
CA LYS A 104 23.91 0.47 18.38
C LYS A 104 22.41 0.17 18.34
N GLY A 105 21.76 0.16 19.52
CA GLY A 105 20.31 0.04 19.62
C GLY A 105 19.56 1.15 18.88
N ALA A 106 20.05 2.40 18.94
CA ALA A 106 19.46 3.50 18.18
C ALA A 106 19.69 3.37 16.66
N LEU A 107 20.87 2.92 16.23
CA LEU A 107 21.23 2.72 14.82
C LEU A 107 20.39 1.62 14.13
N TYR A 108 19.96 0.60 14.87
CA TYR A 108 18.99 -0.39 14.36
C TYR A 108 17.67 0.27 13.93
N TYR A 109 17.07 1.09 14.80
CA TYR A 109 15.84 1.79 14.44
C TYR A 109 16.06 2.87 13.36
N ASP A 110 17.24 3.50 13.30
CA ASP A 110 17.59 4.35 12.15
C ASP A 110 17.64 3.54 10.83
N LYS A 111 18.20 2.31 10.82
CA LYS A 111 18.18 1.43 9.64
C LYS A 111 16.74 1.15 9.20
N LEU A 112 15.88 0.72 10.13
CA LEU A 112 14.47 0.41 9.85
C LEU A 112 13.70 1.63 9.35
N ILE A 113 13.81 2.77 10.03
CA ILE A 113 13.11 4.01 9.66
C ILE A 113 13.56 4.51 8.28
N ASN A 114 14.86 4.45 7.99
CA ASN A 114 15.38 4.85 6.69
C ASN A 114 14.90 3.89 5.58
N ALA A 115 14.93 2.58 5.80
CA ALA A 115 14.46 1.58 4.84
C ALA A 115 12.95 1.72 4.52
N LEU A 116 12.12 2.07 5.51
CA LEU A 116 10.70 2.38 5.33
C LEU A 116 10.50 3.64 4.47
N ILE A 117 11.19 4.74 4.81
CA ILE A 117 11.11 6.02 4.08
C ILE A 117 11.60 5.86 2.62
N ASP A 118 12.74 5.17 2.40
CA ASP A 118 13.26 4.85 1.06
C ASP A 118 12.36 3.92 0.25
N SER A 119 11.43 3.22 0.91
CA SER A 119 10.40 2.39 0.31
C SER A 119 9.06 3.12 0.12
N GLY A 120 8.95 4.38 0.56
CA GLY A 120 7.72 5.17 0.49
C GLY A 120 6.68 4.86 1.58
N ILE A 121 7.07 4.13 2.64
CA ILE A 121 6.19 3.69 3.72
C ILE A 121 6.35 4.64 4.92
N GLN A 122 5.23 5.14 5.46
CA GLN A 122 5.26 6.06 6.60
C GLN A 122 5.47 5.31 7.93
N PRO A 123 6.53 5.61 8.71
CA PRO A 123 6.77 4.98 10.00
C PRO A 123 5.85 5.58 11.10
N VAL A 124 5.18 4.70 11.83
CA VAL A 124 4.41 4.99 13.04
C VAL A 124 5.10 4.30 14.19
N VAL A 125 5.60 5.06 15.16
CA VAL A 125 6.38 4.49 16.28
C VAL A 125 5.56 4.41 17.54
N THR A 126 5.60 3.24 18.19
CA THR A 126 5.10 3.02 19.54
C THR A 126 6.26 3.05 20.52
N LEU A 127 6.26 3.97 21.48
CA LEU A 127 7.36 4.12 22.44
C LEU A 127 7.46 2.94 23.41
N TYR A 128 6.33 2.36 23.84
CA TYR A 128 6.29 1.24 24.77
C TYR A 128 5.24 0.20 24.37
N HIS A 129 5.67 -1.06 24.24
CA HIS A 129 4.78 -2.19 23.95
C HIS A 129 5.06 -3.36 24.89
N TRP A 130 4.83 -3.09 26.19
CA TRP A 130 4.91 -4.08 27.29
C TRP A 130 6.34 -4.54 27.65
N ASP A 131 7.35 -3.99 27.00
CA ASP A 131 8.76 -4.38 27.05
C ASP A 131 9.61 -3.51 27.98
N LEU A 132 9.16 -3.40 29.23
CA LEU A 132 9.84 -2.61 30.27
C LEU A 132 11.25 -3.17 30.55
N PRO A 133 12.29 -2.31 30.67
CA PRO A 133 13.60 -2.72 31.17
C PRO A 133 13.48 -3.30 32.58
N GLN A 134 14.00 -4.51 32.78
CA GLN A 134 13.88 -5.26 34.03
C GLN A 134 14.53 -4.53 35.21
N ALA A 135 15.59 -3.74 34.98
CA ALA A 135 16.19 -2.87 35.98
C ALA A 135 15.20 -1.84 36.59
N LEU A 136 14.22 -1.35 35.80
CA LEU A 136 13.14 -0.50 36.33
C LEU A 136 12.09 -1.34 37.09
N GLN A 137 11.82 -2.57 36.62
CA GLN A 137 10.89 -3.49 37.26
C GLN A 137 11.38 -3.97 38.64
N ASP A 138 12.68 -4.24 38.78
CA ASP A 138 13.35 -4.55 40.04
C ASP A 138 13.29 -3.35 41.03
N CYS A 139 13.09 -2.13 40.51
CA CYS A 139 12.80 -0.92 41.29
C CYS A 139 11.29 -0.65 41.49
N GLY A 140 10.41 -1.61 41.19
CA GLY A 140 8.94 -1.54 41.35
C GLY A 140 8.15 -1.26 40.07
N GLY A 141 8.84 -0.98 38.95
CA GLY A 141 8.25 -0.78 37.63
C GLY A 141 7.16 0.29 37.62
N TRP A 142 6.03 -0.02 36.99
CA TRP A 142 4.92 0.94 36.86
C TRP A 142 4.26 1.34 38.18
N THR A 143 4.47 0.60 39.29
CA THR A 143 3.99 1.06 40.60
C THR A 143 4.83 2.18 41.20
N ASN A 144 6.10 2.33 40.80
CA ASN A 144 6.98 3.36 41.30
C ASN A 144 6.83 4.67 40.50
N ALA A 145 6.49 5.77 41.18
CA ALA A 145 6.26 7.07 40.54
C ALA A 145 7.50 7.65 39.81
N SER A 146 8.72 7.19 40.11
CA SER A 146 9.93 7.62 39.38
C SER A 146 9.95 7.20 37.92
N ILE A 147 9.14 6.20 37.52
CA ILE A 147 9.05 5.75 36.12
C ILE A 147 8.53 6.84 35.18
N VAL A 148 7.78 7.83 35.69
CA VAL A 148 7.24 8.94 34.90
C VAL A 148 8.36 9.78 34.31
N GLU A 149 9.40 10.09 35.09
CA GLU A 149 10.55 10.86 34.60
C GLU A 149 11.44 10.01 33.70
N ALA A 150 11.64 8.73 34.02
CA ALA A 150 12.41 7.80 33.19
C ALA A 150 11.79 7.61 31.79
N PHE A 151 10.46 7.47 31.72
CA PHE A 151 9.73 7.39 30.45
C PHE A 151 9.77 8.71 29.69
N LYS A 152 9.69 9.86 30.39
CA LYS A 152 9.83 11.20 29.78
C LYS A 152 11.21 11.40 29.15
N ASP A 153 12.28 10.99 29.82
CA ASP A 153 13.65 11.04 29.32
C ASP A 153 13.87 10.14 28.09
N TYR A 154 13.20 8.98 28.05
CA TYR A 154 13.23 8.05 26.93
C TYR A 154 12.42 8.56 25.74
N ALA A 155 11.19 9.05 25.97
CA ALA A 155 10.36 9.68 24.94
C ALA A 155 11.08 10.88 24.31
N ASP A 156 11.70 11.76 25.11
CA ASP A 156 12.49 12.89 24.63
C ASP A 156 13.66 12.47 23.73
N PHE A 157 14.35 11.37 24.06
CA PHE A 157 15.41 10.82 23.21
C PHE A 157 14.85 10.34 21.86
N CYS A 158 13.76 9.56 21.88
CA CYS A 158 13.15 9.04 20.66
C CYS A 158 12.60 10.15 19.75
N PHE A 159 11.92 11.16 20.30
CA PHE A 159 11.47 12.33 19.53
C PHE A 159 12.65 13.14 18.96
N SER A 160 13.75 13.28 19.71
CA SER A 160 14.95 13.99 19.27
C SER A 160 15.76 13.24 18.21
N ARG A 161 15.79 11.90 18.23
CA ARG A 161 16.58 11.08 17.30
C ARG A 161 15.81 10.72 16.03
N PHE A 162 14.52 10.43 16.13
CA PHE A 162 13.73 9.87 15.03
C PHE A 162 12.59 10.77 14.55
N GLY A 163 12.20 11.81 15.28
CA GLY A 163 11.08 12.70 14.93
C GLY A 163 11.32 13.58 13.70
N ASP A 164 12.54 13.61 13.18
CA ASP A 164 12.86 14.19 11.88
C ASP A 164 12.17 13.41 10.74
N ARG A 165 12.07 12.07 10.86
CA ARG A 165 11.44 11.17 9.89
C ARG A 165 10.06 10.67 10.36
N VAL A 166 9.89 10.35 11.64
CA VAL A 166 8.65 9.81 12.23
C VAL A 166 7.66 10.94 12.57
N LYS A 167 6.41 10.81 12.09
CA LYS A 167 5.35 11.85 12.23
C LYS A 167 4.10 11.39 12.99
N THR A 168 3.95 10.10 13.28
CA THR A 168 2.90 9.61 14.19
C THR A 168 3.54 8.79 15.30
N TRP A 169 3.14 9.09 16.54
CA TRP A 169 3.70 8.52 17.75
C TRP A 169 2.59 7.98 18.65
N ASN A 170 2.62 6.69 18.96
CA ASN A 170 1.86 6.09 20.06
C ASN A 170 2.76 6.10 21.31
N THR A 171 2.32 6.64 22.45
CA THR A 171 3.11 6.53 23.69
C THR A 171 3.06 5.12 24.28
N PHE A 172 1.91 4.46 24.22
CA PHE A 172 1.65 3.13 24.78
C PHE A 172 0.78 2.33 23.81
N SER A 173 1.07 1.04 23.64
CA SER A 173 0.09 0.08 23.11
C SER A 173 -0.66 -0.62 24.25
N SER A 174 -1.98 -0.79 24.08
CA SER A 174 -2.86 -1.58 24.95
C SER A 174 -2.55 -1.43 26.47
N PRO A 175 -2.51 -0.20 27.04
CA PRO A 175 -2.05 0.00 28.42
C PRO A 175 -2.95 -0.69 29.45
N TRP A 176 -4.22 -0.96 29.11
CA TRP A 176 -5.11 -1.81 29.88
C TRP A 176 -4.54 -3.23 30.11
N VAL A 177 -3.90 -3.85 29.11
CA VAL A 177 -3.31 -5.20 29.24
C VAL A 177 -2.16 -5.19 30.24
N VAL A 178 -1.34 -4.14 30.24
CA VAL A 178 -0.23 -3.97 31.21
C VAL A 178 -0.81 -3.90 32.64
N SER A 179 -1.83 -3.08 32.85
CA SER A 179 -2.47 -2.95 34.16
C SER A 179 -3.21 -4.23 34.61
N HIS A 180 -3.96 -4.85 33.69
CA HIS A 180 -4.83 -6.00 33.97
C HIS A 180 -4.02 -7.29 34.07
N ALA A 181 -3.36 -7.70 32.99
CA ALA A 181 -2.64 -8.96 32.93
C ALA A 181 -1.26 -8.92 33.59
N GLY A 182 -0.56 -7.78 33.55
CA GLY A 182 0.78 -7.64 34.13
C GLY A 182 0.80 -7.36 35.64
N TYR A 183 -0.16 -6.58 36.14
CA TYR A 183 -0.22 -6.11 37.53
C TYR A 183 -1.49 -6.52 38.31
N GLY A 184 -2.50 -7.09 37.65
CA GLY A 184 -3.75 -7.52 38.26
C GLY A 184 -3.88 -9.04 38.42
N THR A 185 -3.95 -9.78 37.32
CA THR A 185 -3.97 -11.27 37.33
C THR A 185 -2.57 -11.89 37.41
N GLY A 186 -1.55 -11.16 36.93
CA GLY A 186 -0.19 -11.66 36.73
C GLY A 186 -0.13 -12.86 35.79
N GLU A 187 -0.89 -12.79 34.70
CA GLU A 187 -0.85 -13.70 33.55
C GLU A 187 0.18 -13.27 32.50
N HIS A 188 0.50 -11.97 32.43
CA HIS A 188 1.58 -11.40 31.62
C HIS A 188 2.72 -10.94 32.53
N ALA A 189 3.91 -10.71 31.96
CA ALA A 189 4.99 -10.02 32.66
C ALA A 189 4.52 -8.64 33.21
N PRO A 190 4.91 -8.23 34.42
CA PRO A 190 5.87 -8.87 35.36
C PRO A 190 5.26 -9.92 36.31
N GLY A 191 4.07 -10.44 36.05
CA GLY A 191 3.45 -11.52 36.86
C GLY A 191 2.87 -11.07 38.21
N VAL A 192 2.68 -9.75 38.42
CA VAL A 192 2.19 -9.19 39.69
C VAL A 192 0.68 -9.40 39.82
N LYS A 193 0.25 -9.91 40.99
CA LYS A 193 -1.13 -10.37 41.24
C LYS A 193 -1.86 -9.49 42.28
N ASP A 194 -1.94 -8.18 42.02
CA ASP A 194 -2.57 -7.22 42.94
C ASP A 194 -3.52 -6.24 42.22
N TYR A 195 -4.79 -6.65 42.17
CA TYR A 195 -5.90 -5.79 41.77
C TYR A 195 -6.31 -4.72 42.78
N VAL A 196 -5.83 -4.76 44.03
CA VAL A 196 -6.24 -3.79 45.06
C VAL A 196 -5.43 -2.50 44.92
N VAL A 197 -4.10 -2.59 44.77
CA VAL A 197 -3.22 -1.40 44.70
C VAL A 197 -2.39 -1.36 43.41
N ALA A 198 -1.65 -2.42 43.08
CA ALA A 198 -0.63 -2.38 42.03
C ALA A 198 -1.19 -2.05 40.65
N SER A 199 -2.30 -2.69 40.24
CA SER A 199 -2.97 -2.39 38.98
C SER A 199 -3.41 -0.91 38.89
N TYR A 200 -4.05 -0.37 39.94
CA TYR A 200 -4.46 1.03 39.98
C TYR A 200 -3.29 2.02 39.97
N GLN A 201 -2.22 1.71 40.72
CA GLN A 201 -1.02 2.55 40.78
C GLN A 201 -0.24 2.53 39.45
N ALA A 202 -0.17 1.37 38.78
CA ALA A 202 0.42 1.23 37.45
C ALA A 202 -0.31 2.09 36.42
N THR A 203 -1.64 1.96 36.32
CA THR A 203 -2.45 2.80 35.41
C THR A 203 -2.26 4.30 35.68
N HIS A 204 -2.27 4.70 36.96
CA HIS A 204 -2.08 6.11 37.34
C HIS A 204 -0.72 6.67 36.87
N ASN A 205 0.36 5.91 37.05
CA ASN A 205 1.69 6.33 36.60
C ASN A 205 1.83 6.28 35.07
N MET A 206 1.20 5.32 34.37
CA MET A 206 1.18 5.25 32.91
C MET A 206 0.47 6.46 32.27
N ILE A 207 -0.67 6.89 32.81
CA ILE A 207 -1.40 8.08 32.34
C ILE A 207 -0.53 9.35 32.50
N LYS A 208 0.14 9.51 33.65
CA LYS A 208 1.09 10.61 33.88
C LYS A 208 2.28 10.57 32.93
N SER A 209 2.82 9.38 32.67
CA SER A 209 3.93 9.16 31.72
C SER A 209 3.54 9.51 30.28
N HIS A 210 2.32 9.16 29.86
CA HIS A 210 1.75 9.57 28.57
C HIS A 210 1.64 11.10 28.46
N ALA A 211 1.08 11.76 29.49
CA ALA A 211 0.92 13.21 29.50
C ALA A 211 2.27 13.94 29.42
N GLU A 212 3.27 13.54 30.22
CA GLU A 212 4.62 14.12 30.16
C GLU A 212 5.28 13.93 28.78
N ALA A 213 5.16 12.75 28.17
CA ALA A 213 5.67 12.51 26.83
C ALA A 213 4.96 13.39 25.78
N TRP A 214 3.64 13.58 25.87
CA TRP A 214 2.91 14.49 24.99
C TRP A 214 3.33 15.94 25.19
N HIS A 215 3.55 16.42 26.42
CA HIS A 215 4.03 17.79 26.66
C HIS A 215 5.44 17.99 26.11
N VAL A 216 6.36 17.03 26.29
CA VAL A 216 7.67 17.06 25.65
C VAL A 216 7.56 17.17 24.13
N TYR A 217 6.67 16.38 23.50
CA TYR A 217 6.40 16.48 22.06
C TYR A 217 5.83 17.85 21.68
N ASN A 218 4.80 18.32 22.39
CA ASN A 218 4.09 19.57 22.10
C ASN A 218 4.97 20.82 22.27
N GLU A 219 5.72 20.90 23.37
CA GLU A 219 6.52 22.07 23.75
C GLU A 219 7.80 22.18 22.89
N LYS A 220 8.50 21.06 22.68
CA LYS A 220 9.80 21.04 21.96
C LYS A 220 9.67 20.77 20.47
N TYR A 221 8.89 19.76 20.07
CA TYR A 221 9.03 19.10 18.77
C TYR A 221 7.88 19.38 17.79
N ARG A 222 6.64 19.57 18.25
CA ARG A 222 5.43 19.75 17.41
C ARG A 222 5.57 20.92 16.42
N LYS A 223 6.21 22.03 16.80
CA LYS A 223 6.44 23.19 15.91
C LYS A 223 7.36 22.88 14.72
N THR A 224 8.20 21.85 14.84
CA THR A 224 9.09 21.35 13.80
C THR A 224 8.62 20.04 13.15
N GLN A 225 7.53 19.42 13.65
CA GLN A 225 7.11 18.06 13.28
C GLN A 225 5.59 17.90 12.93
N GLY A 226 4.65 18.57 13.64
CA GLY A 226 3.27 18.94 13.19
C GLY A 226 2.05 18.00 13.43
N GLY A 227 1.13 18.31 14.38
CA GLY A 227 -0.15 17.57 14.67
C GLY A 227 -1.35 18.45 15.19
N ARG A 228 -2.62 17.96 15.28
CA ARG A 228 -3.93 18.73 15.40
C ARG A 228 -5.17 18.03 16.11
N ALA A 229 -6.31 18.74 16.43
CA ALA A 229 -7.57 18.26 17.14
C ALA A 229 -8.90 19.16 17.07
N GLU A 230 -10.05 18.82 17.78
CA GLU A 230 -11.34 19.57 18.22
C GLU A 230 -12.73 19.47 17.44
N PRO A 231 -14.03 19.59 17.97
CA PRO A 231 -14.95 18.89 18.99
C PRO A 231 -16.52 18.60 18.64
N VAL A 232 -17.42 18.05 19.54
CA VAL A 232 -18.97 18.00 19.69
C VAL A 232 -19.84 16.63 19.81
N ASP A 233 -20.90 16.60 20.69
CA ASP A 233 -21.79 15.57 21.45
C ASP A 233 -23.09 14.90 20.78
N PRO A 234 -24.14 14.19 21.38
CA PRO A 234 -24.47 13.22 22.54
C PRO A 234 -25.34 11.91 22.15
N SER A 235 -26.28 11.26 22.95
CA SER A 235 -26.24 10.25 24.09
C SER A 235 -27.63 9.51 24.41
N ARG A 236 -27.73 8.38 25.20
CA ARG A 236 -28.96 7.77 25.91
C ARG A 236 -28.58 6.74 27.04
N PRO A 237 -29.41 6.39 28.06
CA PRO A 237 -28.87 5.83 29.33
C PRO A 237 -29.14 4.37 29.80
N GLU A 238 -30.09 3.56 29.31
CA GLU A 238 -30.68 2.43 30.09
C GLU A 238 -29.80 1.18 30.43
N ASP A 239 -29.88 0.02 29.73
CA ASP A 239 -28.88 -1.09 29.88
C ASP A 239 -27.45 -0.61 29.57
N ILE A 240 -27.41 0.51 28.84
CA ILE A 240 -26.26 1.35 28.58
C ILE A 240 -25.55 1.73 29.90
N ALA A 241 -26.21 1.83 31.06
CA ALA A 241 -25.52 2.06 32.34
C ALA A 241 -24.67 0.87 32.82
N ALA A 242 -24.95 -0.37 32.40
CA ALA A 242 -24.10 -1.54 32.70
C ALA A 242 -23.00 -1.71 31.64
N ALA A 243 -23.33 -1.50 30.36
CA ALA A 243 -22.38 -1.50 29.26
C ALA A 243 -21.38 -0.33 29.36
N ASP A 244 -21.82 0.85 29.79
CA ASP A 244 -20.98 2.01 30.08
C ASP A 244 -20.09 1.72 31.27
N ARG A 245 -20.58 1.23 32.42
CA ARG A 245 -19.65 0.82 33.50
C ARG A 245 -18.56 -0.13 33.01
N TYR A 246 -18.88 -1.12 32.17
CA TYR A 246 -17.86 -1.95 31.54
C TYR A 246 -16.90 -1.12 30.65
N LEU A 247 -17.41 -0.28 29.74
CA LEU A 247 -16.58 0.56 28.87
C LEU A 247 -15.75 1.60 29.65
N GLN A 248 -16.22 2.13 30.78
CA GLN A 248 -15.47 3.01 31.67
C GLN A 248 -14.39 2.24 32.45
N PHE A 249 -14.65 1.01 32.89
CA PHE A 249 -13.64 0.16 33.54
C PHE A 249 -12.58 -0.40 32.56
N MET A 250 -12.89 -0.50 31.26
CA MET A 250 -12.02 -1.10 30.24
C MET A 250 -11.29 -0.06 29.37
N LEU A 251 -11.99 0.99 28.94
CA LEU A 251 -11.49 2.04 28.03
C LEU A 251 -11.43 3.41 28.73
N GLY A 252 -12.52 3.84 29.37
CA GLY A 252 -12.63 5.15 30.02
C GLY A 252 -11.62 5.39 31.15
N TRP A 253 -11.14 4.33 31.80
CA TRP A 253 -10.09 4.37 32.82
C TRP A 253 -8.80 5.04 32.32
N PHE A 254 -8.52 4.92 31.01
CA PHE A 254 -7.42 5.60 30.32
C PHE A 254 -7.92 6.78 29.46
N ALA A 255 -9.05 6.63 28.76
CA ALA A 255 -9.53 7.60 27.80
C ALA A 255 -10.17 8.86 28.46
N HIS A 256 -10.90 8.72 29.56
CA HIS A 256 -11.63 9.85 30.18
C HIS A 256 -10.69 10.93 30.75
N PRO A 257 -9.56 10.59 31.42
CA PRO A 257 -8.57 11.60 31.80
C PRO A 257 -8.02 12.38 30.60
N ILE A 258 -7.72 11.69 29.50
CA ILE A 258 -7.08 12.30 28.31
C ILE A 258 -8.08 13.16 27.52
N PHE A 259 -9.32 12.69 27.32
CA PHE A 259 -10.27 13.26 26.36
C PHE A 259 -11.43 14.07 26.97
N VAL A 260 -11.61 14.10 28.30
CA VAL A 260 -12.81 14.72 28.92
C VAL A 260 -12.50 15.81 29.96
N ASP A 261 -11.80 15.52 31.07
CA ASP A 261 -11.63 16.49 32.17
C ASP A 261 -10.33 16.39 33.00
N GLY A 262 -9.40 15.51 32.59
CA GLY A 262 -8.15 15.24 33.31
C GLY A 262 -8.24 14.19 34.41
N ASP A 263 -9.42 13.67 34.72
CA ASP A 263 -9.68 12.80 35.88
C ASP A 263 -10.32 11.47 35.46
N TYR A 264 -10.38 10.51 36.39
CA TYR A 264 -11.07 9.25 36.18
C TYR A 264 -12.60 9.45 36.09
N PRO A 265 -13.33 8.59 35.36
CA PRO A 265 -14.77 8.75 35.15
C PRO A 265 -15.54 8.89 36.47
N ALA A 266 -16.53 9.78 36.51
CA ALA A 266 -17.34 10.00 37.71
C ALA A 266 -18.04 8.71 38.20
N ALA A 267 -18.58 7.91 37.26
CA ALA A 267 -19.20 6.62 37.57
C ALA A 267 -18.19 5.59 38.13
N PHE A 268 -16.96 5.58 37.61
CA PHE A 268 -15.88 4.69 38.05
C PHE A 268 -15.44 5.01 39.50
N LYS A 269 -15.20 6.29 39.80
CA LYS A 269 -14.88 6.76 41.17
C LYS A 269 -16.01 6.43 42.15
N THR A 270 -17.26 6.74 41.77
CA THR A 270 -18.45 6.49 42.60
C THR A 270 -18.63 4.99 42.90
N GLN A 271 -18.46 4.12 41.90
CA GLN A 271 -18.57 2.66 42.05
C GLN A 271 -17.50 2.10 43.00
N ILE A 272 -16.25 2.62 42.95
CA ILE A 272 -15.17 2.22 43.86
C ILE A 272 -15.42 2.70 45.29
N GLU A 273 -15.91 3.93 45.48
CA GLU A 273 -16.28 4.43 46.81
C GLU A 273 -17.47 3.66 47.40
N GLN A 274 -18.50 3.37 46.61
CA GLN A 274 -19.61 2.49 47.01
C GLN A 274 -19.10 1.11 47.44
N LYS A 275 -18.23 0.47 46.65
CA LYS A 275 -17.63 -0.83 47.00
C LYS A 275 -16.82 -0.80 48.29
N ARG A 276 -16.05 0.26 48.52
CA ARG A 276 -15.30 0.45 49.77
C ARG A 276 -16.22 0.54 50.99
N ASN A 277 -17.40 1.13 50.84
CA ASN A 277 -18.42 1.23 51.89
C ASN A 277 -19.24 -0.07 52.04
N GLU A 278 -19.49 -0.82 50.97
CA GLU A 278 -20.10 -2.16 51.00
C GLU A 278 -19.19 -3.20 51.68
N CYS A 279 -17.87 -3.01 51.61
CA CYS A 279 -16.86 -4.00 51.99
C CYS A 279 -15.92 -3.52 53.13
N PRO A 280 -16.43 -3.17 54.32
CA PRO A 280 -15.64 -2.56 55.40
C PRO A 280 -14.58 -3.48 56.03
N LEU A 281 -14.59 -4.78 55.71
CA LEU A 281 -13.61 -5.76 56.16
C LEU A 281 -12.56 -6.12 55.09
N SER A 282 -12.69 -5.61 53.87
CA SER A 282 -11.79 -5.92 52.74
C SER A 282 -11.84 -4.81 51.69
N GLU A 283 -10.80 -3.97 51.61
CA GLU A 283 -10.67 -2.94 50.56
C GLU A 283 -10.48 -3.63 49.19
N PRO A 284 -11.46 -3.58 48.25
CA PRO A 284 -11.40 -4.37 47.03
C PRO A 284 -10.69 -3.63 45.87
N ALA A 285 -10.47 -2.33 46.03
CA ALA A 285 -9.84 -1.43 45.06
C ALA A 285 -9.37 -0.15 45.78
N ARG A 286 -8.17 0.32 45.46
CA ARG A 286 -7.62 1.59 45.93
C ARG A 286 -7.19 2.45 44.73
N LEU A 287 -8.08 3.33 44.30
CA LEU A 287 -7.82 4.27 43.20
C LEU A 287 -7.00 5.49 43.70
N PRO A 288 -5.81 5.78 43.13
CA PRO A 288 -5.10 7.04 43.39
C PRO A 288 -5.88 8.25 42.85
N VAL A 289 -5.62 9.44 43.38
CA VAL A 289 -6.32 10.69 43.02
C VAL A 289 -5.36 11.63 42.30
N PHE A 290 -5.73 12.14 41.12
CA PHE A 290 -4.99 13.20 40.44
C PHE A 290 -5.20 14.55 41.15
N THR A 291 -4.12 15.29 41.37
CA THR A 291 -4.18 16.71 41.79
C THR A 291 -4.80 17.59 40.70
N ALA A 292 -5.21 18.82 41.05
CA ALA A 292 -5.78 19.76 40.08
C ALA A 292 -4.76 20.13 38.97
N GLU A 293 -3.49 20.19 39.34
CA GLU A 293 -2.35 20.40 38.47
C GLU A 293 -2.14 19.24 37.50
N GLU A 294 -2.14 17.99 37.99
CA GLU A 294 -2.05 16.79 37.16
C GLU A 294 -3.24 16.65 36.22
N ARG A 295 -4.47 16.84 36.71
CA ARG A 295 -5.68 16.82 35.87
C ARG A 295 -5.55 17.78 34.69
N LYS A 296 -5.19 19.04 34.97
CA LYS A 296 -4.98 20.07 33.94
C LYS A 296 -3.84 19.72 32.98
N ARG A 297 -2.87 18.91 33.40
CA ARG A 297 -1.73 18.48 32.59
C ARG A 297 -2.02 17.18 31.80
N ILE A 298 -2.99 16.37 32.20
CA ILE A 298 -3.42 15.15 31.48
C ILE A 298 -4.52 15.46 30.45
N HIS A 299 -5.38 16.43 30.71
CA HIS A 299 -6.46 16.76 29.78
C HIS A 299 -5.94 17.31 28.43
N GLY A 300 -6.39 16.72 27.33
CA GLY A 300 -6.09 17.13 25.96
C GLY A 300 -4.80 16.56 25.36
N THR A 301 -4.14 15.58 26.01
CA THR A 301 -2.82 15.07 25.58
C THR A 301 -2.85 14.07 24.42
N ALA A 302 -3.72 14.25 23.42
CA ALA A 302 -3.82 13.35 22.27
C ALA A 302 -4.21 14.07 20.96
N ASP A 303 -3.59 13.61 19.86
CA ASP A 303 -3.80 14.14 18.49
C ASP A 303 -4.62 13.17 17.60
N PHE A 304 -4.88 11.95 18.08
CA PHE A 304 -5.68 10.90 17.47
C PHE A 304 -6.11 9.90 18.55
N PHE A 305 -7.22 9.20 18.33
CA PHE A 305 -7.64 8.10 19.19
C PHE A 305 -7.10 6.79 18.63
N GLY A 306 -6.07 6.24 19.27
CA GLY A 306 -5.55 4.90 18.95
C GLY A 306 -6.46 3.82 19.51
N LEU A 307 -7.00 2.95 18.65
CA LEU A 307 -7.90 1.86 19.03
C LEU A 307 -7.34 0.50 18.61
N ASN A 308 -7.08 -0.36 19.60
CA ASN A 308 -6.85 -1.79 19.41
C ASN A 308 -8.17 -2.54 19.70
N HIS A 309 -8.66 -3.38 18.78
CA HIS A 309 -9.95 -4.07 18.94
C HIS A 309 -9.98 -5.41 18.18
N TYR A 310 -10.27 -6.50 18.90
CA TYR A 310 -10.25 -7.88 18.36
C TYR A 310 -11.59 -8.60 18.51
N THR A 311 -12.39 -8.25 19.52
CA THR A 311 -13.57 -9.01 19.93
C THR A 311 -14.49 -8.12 20.75
N SER A 312 -15.73 -8.57 20.97
CA SER A 312 -16.69 -7.92 21.86
C SER A 312 -17.11 -8.88 22.99
N ARG A 313 -17.96 -8.38 23.90
CA ARG A 313 -18.60 -9.15 24.97
C ARG A 313 -20.05 -8.72 25.10
N LEU A 314 -20.90 -9.66 25.52
CA LEU A 314 -22.19 -9.36 26.11
C LEU A 314 -21.98 -9.07 27.60
N VAL A 315 -22.60 -8.03 28.14
CA VAL A 315 -22.35 -7.54 29.49
C VAL A 315 -23.68 -7.40 30.23
N ASN A 316 -23.81 -8.10 31.35
CA ASN A 316 -24.98 -8.03 32.22
C ASN A 316 -24.57 -7.43 33.58
N ASN A 317 -25.53 -6.78 34.25
CA ASN A 317 -25.36 -6.32 35.64
C ASN A 317 -25.21 -7.53 36.59
N SER A 318 -24.26 -7.49 37.52
CA SER A 318 -24.02 -8.57 38.49
C SER A 318 -23.83 -8.02 39.91
N VAL A 319 -23.95 -8.89 40.92
CA VAL A 319 -23.54 -8.56 42.30
C VAL A 319 -22.11 -9.06 42.49
N GLY A 320 -21.12 -8.20 42.24
CA GLY A 320 -19.70 -8.56 42.24
C GLY A 320 -19.09 -8.85 43.61
N GLY A 321 -19.86 -8.64 44.70
CA GLY A 321 -19.40 -8.86 46.07
C GLY A 321 -18.27 -7.92 46.47
N CYS A 322 -17.30 -8.45 47.21
CA CYS A 322 -16.08 -7.75 47.66
C CYS A 322 -14.81 -8.28 46.98
N THR A 323 -14.95 -8.94 45.83
CA THR A 323 -13.84 -9.52 45.08
C THR A 323 -13.06 -8.41 44.35
N PRO A 324 -11.73 -8.31 44.50
CA PRO A 324 -10.92 -7.36 43.74
C PRO A 324 -11.00 -7.55 42.23
N GLY A 325 -10.72 -6.49 41.48
CA GLY A 325 -10.66 -6.49 40.02
C GLY A 325 -11.97 -6.11 39.31
N PRO A 326 -11.95 -5.94 37.97
CA PRO A 326 -12.97 -5.15 37.27
C PRO A 326 -14.41 -5.64 37.41
N GLN A 327 -14.66 -6.95 37.33
CA GLN A 327 -16.03 -7.51 37.42
C GLN A 327 -16.60 -7.40 38.84
N GLY A 328 -15.80 -7.75 39.85
CA GLY A 328 -16.20 -7.74 41.26
C GLY A 328 -16.45 -6.32 41.78
N VAL A 329 -15.56 -5.39 41.44
CA VAL A 329 -15.68 -3.97 41.79
C VAL A 329 -16.77 -3.28 40.95
N GLY A 330 -16.84 -3.54 39.65
CA GLY A 330 -17.74 -2.87 38.70
C GLY A 330 -19.21 -3.30 38.74
N ASN A 331 -19.57 -4.35 39.50
CA ASN A 331 -20.90 -4.96 39.50
C ASN A 331 -21.38 -5.30 38.07
N PHE A 332 -20.53 -5.96 37.28
CA PHE A 332 -20.86 -6.47 35.95
C PHE A 332 -20.26 -7.86 35.70
N GLN A 333 -20.85 -8.61 34.78
CA GLN A 333 -20.29 -9.87 34.27
C GLN A 333 -20.30 -9.86 32.74
N SER A 334 -19.14 -10.14 32.15
CA SER A 334 -18.95 -10.26 30.69
C SER A 334 -19.00 -11.72 30.25
N HIS A 335 -19.71 -12.00 29.17
CA HIS A 335 -19.76 -13.31 28.51
C HIS A 335 -19.67 -13.14 26.99
N VAL A 336 -19.59 -14.26 26.26
CA VAL A 336 -19.67 -14.30 24.79
C VAL A 336 -21.00 -14.94 24.38
N ASP A 337 -21.48 -14.61 23.19
CA ASP A 337 -22.59 -15.30 22.57
C ASP A 337 -22.08 -16.64 21.99
N PRO A 338 -22.67 -17.80 22.33
CA PRO A 338 -22.24 -19.09 21.80
C PRO A 338 -22.38 -19.24 20.28
N SER A 339 -23.04 -18.32 19.59
CA SER A 339 -23.13 -18.28 18.12
C SER A 339 -21.98 -17.54 17.42
N TRP A 340 -21.11 -16.83 18.16
CA TRP A 340 -19.94 -16.17 17.58
C TRP A 340 -18.83 -17.19 17.31
N SER A 341 -18.22 -17.12 16.12
CA SER A 341 -17.08 -17.96 15.77
C SER A 341 -15.92 -17.73 16.74
N SER A 342 -15.42 -18.79 17.37
CA SER A 342 -14.15 -18.78 18.08
C SER A 342 -12.99 -18.60 17.09
N THR A 343 -11.82 -18.30 17.64
CA THR A 343 -10.53 -18.34 16.92
C THR A 343 -9.61 -19.32 17.64
N ALA A 344 -8.32 -19.39 17.26
CA ALA A 344 -7.35 -20.23 17.97
C ALA A 344 -7.08 -19.78 19.42
N SER A 345 -7.43 -18.53 19.78
CA SER A 345 -7.18 -17.97 21.11
C SER A 345 -8.50 -17.83 21.87
N ASP A 346 -8.59 -18.46 23.05
CA ASP A 346 -9.81 -18.60 23.87
C ASP A 346 -10.51 -17.29 24.26
N TRP A 347 -9.85 -16.14 24.09
CA TRP A 347 -10.44 -14.83 24.37
C TRP A 347 -10.93 -14.08 23.12
N ILE A 348 -10.54 -14.46 21.90
CA ILE A 348 -10.98 -13.79 20.66
C ILE A 348 -12.12 -14.58 20.00
N TYR A 349 -13.28 -13.93 19.95
CA TYR A 349 -14.46 -14.37 19.19
C TYR A 349 -14.82 -13.31 18.15
N SER A 350 -15.23 -13.76 16.95
CA SER A 350 -15.56 -12.90 15.81
C SER A 350 -16.92 -12.19 16.03
N ALA A 351 -16.86 -10.89 16.30
CA ALA A 351 -18.01 -10.03 16.52
C ALA A 351 -17.83 -8.69 15.76
N PRO A 352 -17.76 -8.70 14.41
CA PRO A 352 -17.33 -7.56 13.60
C PRO A 352 -18.14 -6.28 13.84
N TRP A 353 -19.47 -6.39 13.94
CA TRP A 353 -20.37 -5.27 14.24
C TRP A 353 -20.06 -4.57 15.58
N GLY A 354 -19.33 -5.23 16.47
CA GLY A 354 -18.83 -4.66 17.71
C GLY A 354 -17.81 -3.53 17.48
N LEU A 355 -16.96 -3.66 16.46
CA LEU A 355 -16.02 -2.61 16.06
C LEU A 355 -16.77 -1.34 15.67
N ARG A 356 -17.75 -1.43 14.77
CA ARG A 356 -18.58 -0.28 14.36
C ARG A 356 -19.30 0.36 15.54
N ARG A 357 -19.89 -0.43 16.44
CA ARG A 357 -20.52 0.10 17.67
C ARG A 357 -19.52 0.82 18.58
N LEU A 358 -18.32 0.29 18.76
CA LEU A 358 -17.29 0.92 19.57
C LEU A 358 -16.73 2.20 18.93
N LEU A 359 -16.56 2.21 17.60
CA LEU A 359 -16.20 3.41 16.84
C LEU A 359 -17.25 4.52 17.00
N ASN A 360 -18.55 4.17 16.96
CA ASN A 360 -19.65 5.11 17.23
C ASN A 360 -19.60 5.62 18.67
N TYR A 361 -19.50 4.74 19.67
CA TYR A 361 -19.40 5.13 21.10
C TYR A 361 -18.19 6.06 21.33
N ILE A 362 -17.02 5.74 20.78
CA ILE A 362 -15.84 6.62 20.85
C ILE A 362 -16.11 7.96 20.17
N SER A 363 -16.79 7.96 19.01
CA SER A 363 -17.16 9.16 18.26
C SER A 363 -18.16 10.07 18.99
N THR A 364 -18.99 9.52 19.88
CA THR A 364 -20.05 10.24 20.60
C THR A 364 -19.64 10.64 22.02
N GLU A 365 -18.88 9.81 22.75
CA GLU A 365 -18.55 10.08 24.15
C GLU A 365 -17.23 10.87 24.29
N TYR A 366 -16.16 10.46 23.61
CA TYR A 366 -14.81 11.07 23.75
C TYR A 366 -14.51 12.05 22.62
N LEU A 367 -14.72 11.60 21.38
CA LEU A 367 -14.58 12.44 20.19
C LEU A 367 -15.86 13.22 19.90
N ASN A 368 -16.72 13.34 20.92
CA ASN A 368 -17.33 14.60 21.26
C ASN A 368 -16.25 15.66 21.55
N ILE A 369 -15.88 15.92 22.80
CA ILE A 369 -15.28 17.22 23.18
C ILE A 369 -13.88 17.44 22.56
N ILE A 370 -13.28 16.43 21.92
CA ILE A 370 -12.11 16.59 21.06
C ILE A 370 -12.27 15.81 19.73
N LYS A 371 -12.61 16.43 18.57
CA LYS A 371 -12.50 15.77 17.24
C LYS A 371 -11.03 15.58 16.86
N VAL A 372 -10.41 14.52 17.34
CA VAL A 372 -9.26 13.92 16.68
C VAL A 372 -9.73 12.75 15.78
N PRO A 373 -8.97 12.33 14.76
CA PRO A 373 -9.31 11.12 14.01
C PRO A 373 -9.15 9.86 14.86
N ILE A 374 -9.88 8.80 14.50
CA ILE A 374 -9.63 7.45 15.01
C ILE A 374 -8.61 6.76 14.09
N HIS A 375 -7.57 6.19 14.70
CA HIS A 375 -6.69 5.22 14.05
C HIS A 375 -6.96 3.86 14.69
N ILE A 376 -7.40 2.88 13.90
CA ILE A 376 -7.40 1.49 14.36
C ILE A 376 -5.94 1.04 14.31
N THR A 377 -5.32 0.96 15.49
CA THR A 377 -3.89 0.66 15.70
C THR A 377 -3.61 -0.82 15.86
N GLY A 378 -4.64 -1.67 15.95
CA GLY A 378 -4.50 -3.12 15.96
C GLY A 378 -5.84 -3.85 15.80
N ASN A 379 -5.93 -4.70 14.79
CA ASN A 379 -7.00 -5.69 14.60
C ASN A 379 -6.41 -6.93 13.89
N GLY A 380 -6.84 -8.13 14.27
CA GLY A 380 -6.32 -9.37 13.71
C GLY A 380 -7.04 -10.60 14.25
N MET A 381 -6.75 -11.76 13.68
CA MET A 381 -7.29 -13.06 14.11
C MET A 381 -6.17 -14.10 14.19
N PRO A 382 -6.03 -14.82 15.32
CA PRO A 382 -5.11 -15.94 15.43
C PRO A 382 -5.66 -17.18 14.75
N THR A 383 -4.76 -17.89 14.07
CA THR A 383 -4.95 -19.25 13.55
C THR A 383 -4.13 -20.22 14.39
N GLU A 384 -4.54 -21.48 14.45
CA GLU A 384 -3.81 -22.51 15.18
C GLU A 384 -2.41 -22.75 14.56
N HIS A 385 -1.47 -23.24 15.38
CA HIS A 385 -0.17 -23.69 14.91
C HIS A 385 -0.28 -24.95 14.02
N ILE A 386 -1.29 -25.79 14.27
CA ILE A 386 -1.48 -27.10 13.64
C ILE A 386 -2.45 -26.99 12.46
N GLY A 387 -2.05 -27.51 11.30
CA GLY A 387 -2.88 -27.55 10.09
C GLY A 387 -2.23 -26.85 8.90
N ASP A 388 -3.06 -26.42 7.95
CA ASP A 388 -2.61 -25.65 6.78
C ASP A 388 -2.30 -24.21 7.21
N SER A 389 -1.01 -23.88 7.29
CA SER A 389 -0.53 -22.58 7.79
C SER A 389 -0.62 -21.45 6.76
N LEU A 390 -0.96 -21.75 5.50
CA LEU A 390 -0.99 -20.78 4.40
C LEU A 390 -2.42 -20.47 3.92
N ASN A 391 -3.34 -21.44 3.94
CA ASN A 391 -4.71 -21.30 3.45
C ASN A 391 -5.68 -20.80 4.55
N ASP A 392 -5.40 -19.62 5.10
CA ASP A 392 -6.05 -19.00 6.26
C ASP A 392 -7.41 -18.31 5.96
N VAL A 393 -8.31 -18.99 5.25
CA VAL A 393 -9.61 -18.48 4.80
C VAL A 393 -10.46 -17.89 5.94
N SER A 394 -10.40 -18.46 7.15
CA SER A 394 -11.13 -17.93 8.31
C SER A 394 -10.63 -16.55 8.76
N ARG A 395 -9.31 -16.28 8.64
CA ARG A 395 -8.74 -14.94 8.85
C ARG A 395 -9.20 -13.96 7.77
N ILE A 396 -9.33 -14.42 6.51
CA ILE A 396 -9.85 -13.58 5.43
C ILE A 396 -11.27 -13.12 5.73
N ASP A 397 -12.19 -14.02 6.09
CA ASP A 397 -13.57 -13.64 6.38
C ASP A 397 -13.71 -12.77 7.66
N TYR A 398 -12.87 -13.00 8.67
CA TYR A 398 -12.72 -12.08 9.81
C TYR A 398 -12.28 -10.68 9.34
N MET A 399 -11.14 -10.57 8.66
CA MET A 399 -10.57 -9.28 8.24
C MET A 399 -11.52 -8.53 7.33
N LYS A 400 -12.09 -9.21 6.33
CA LYS A 400 -13.09 -8.69 5.41
C LYS A 400 -14.29 -8.10 6.15
N SER A 401 -14.77 -8.77 7.20
CA SER A 401 -15.90 -8.31 8.01
C SER A 401 -15.54 -7.08 8.86
N TYR A 402 -14.41 -7.10 9.59
CA TYR A 402 -14.00 -5.98 10.44
C TYR A 402 -13.61 -4.73 9.62
N ILE A 403 -12.94 -4.90 8.47
CA ILE A 403 -12.66 -3.80 7.53
C ILE A 403 -13.96 -3.23 6.96
N ASN A 404 -14.96 -4.07 6.64
CA ASN A 404 -16.25 -3.56 6.15
C ASN A 404 -17.05 -2.82 7.24
N GLU A 405 -16.97 -3.23 8.50
CA GLU A 405 -17.59 -2.50 9.62
C GLU A 405 -16.91 -1.15 9.89
N ALA A 406 -15.59 -1.03 9.69
CA ALA A 406 -14.91 0.27 9.69
C ALA A 406 -15.34 1.15 8.49
N LEU A 407 -15.49 0.56 7.30
CA LEU A 407 -15.99 1.26 6.11
C LEU A 407 -17.43 1.78 6.32
N LYS A 408 -18.30 0.98 6.96
CA LYS A 408 -19.65 1.39 7.35
C LYS A 408 -19.63 2.53 8.38
N ALA A 409 -18.73 2.49 9.37
CA ALA A 409 -18.60 3.56 10.35
C ALA A 409 -18.25 4.92 9.69
N ILE A 410 -17.41 4.91 8.65
CA ILE A 410 -17.08 6.10 7.86
C ILE A 410 -18.31 6.58 7.05
N HIS A 411 -18.86 5.72 6.18
CA HIS A 411 -19.85 6.15 5.18
C HIS A 411 -21.29 6.28 5.69
N LEU A 412 -21.69 5.46 6.66
CA LEU A 412 -23.08 5.40 7.13
C LEU A 412 -23.29 6.17 8.43
N ASP A 413 -22.25 6.24 9.28
CA ASP A 413 -22.33 6.85 10.61
C ASP A 413 -21.52 8.17 10.72
N GLY A 414 -20.67 8.47 9.73
CA GLY A 414 -19.87 9.71 9.69
C GLY A 414 -18.66 9.74 10.62
N VAL A 415 -18.22 8.59 11.13
CA VAL A 415 -17.08 8.50 12.07
C VAL A 415 -15.76 8.74 11.33
N ASN A 416 -14.95 9.68 11.84
CA ASN A 416 -13.65 10.08 11.28
C ASN A 416 -12.54 9.03 11.53
N VAL A 417 -12.66 7.85 10.93
CA VAL A 417 -11.60 6.82 10.93
C VAL A 417 -10.65 7.08 9.76
N GLN A 418 -9.35 7.18 10.04
CA GLN A 418 -8.32 7.52 9.03
C GLN A 418 -7.27 6.44 8.80
N ARG A 419 -7.20 5.41 9.66
CA ARG A 419 -6.23 4.31 9.54
C ARG A 419 -6.84 2.96 9.94
N PHE A 420 -6.48 1.90 9.21
CA PHE A 420 -6.72 0.51 9.62
C PHE A 420 -5.41 -0.27 9.64
N THR A 421 -5.02 -0.74 10.84
CA THR A 421 -3.78 -1.50 11.08
C THR A 421 -4.10 -2.98 11.33
N VAL A 422 -3.58 -3.86 10.47
CA VAL A 422 -3.68 -5.32 10.62
C VAL A 422 -2.49 -5.84 11.42
N GLN A 423 -2.76 -6.42 12.59
CA GLN A 423 -1.76 -7.14 13.38
C GLN A 423 -1.85 -8.65 13.05
N SER A 424 -0.78 -9.33 12.66
CA SER A 424 0.64 -8.90 12.56
C SER A 424 1.19 -9.05 11.13
N LEU A 425 2.32 -8.40 10.83
CA LEU A 425 3.00 -8.55 9.54
C LEU A 425 3.37 -10.01 9.24
N MET A 426 3.86 -10.72 10.27
CA MET A 426 4.32 -12.12 10.22
C MET A 426 3.91 -12.84 11.52
N ASP A 427 4.07 -14.15 11.63
CA ASP A 427 3.83 -14.89 12.89
C ASP A 427 4.91 -14.52 13.92
N VAL A 428 4.53 -14.38 15.20
CA VAL A 428 5.36 -13.75 16.25
C VAL A 428 5.26 -14.50 17.60
N PHE A 429 6.05 -14.08 18.60
CA PHE A 429 5.90 -14.55 19.99
C PHE A 429 4.73 -13.85 20.70
N GLU A 430 3.61 -14.55 20.90
CA GLU A 430 2.36 -14.02 21.49
C GLU A 430 2.31 -14.12 23.03
N GLY A 431 3.36 -13.60 23.68
CA GLY A 431 3.40 -13.45 25.14
C GLY A 431 3.30 -14.82 25.85
N PRO A 432 2.32 -15.04 26.76
CA PRO A 432 2.22 -16.31 27.49
C PRO A 432 1.98 -17.54 26.60
N GLN A 433 1.46 -17.35 25.38
CA GLN A 433 1.20 -18.44 24.43
C GLN A 433 2.41 -18.80 23.55
N GLY A 434 3.51 -18.05 23.64
CA GLY A 434 4.70 -18.29 22.82
C GLY A 434 4.35 -18.30 21.32
N TYR A 435 4.63 -19.41 20.64
CA TYR A 435 4.39 -19.57 19.20
C TYR A 435 3.18 -20.47 18.86
N SER A 436 2.24 -20.72 19.80
CA SER A 436 1.01 -21.48 19.50
C SER A 436 -0.01 -20.66 18.71
N ASP A 437 -0.13 -19.37 19.04
CA ASP A 437 -1.12 -18.45 18.46
C ASP A 437 -0.46 -17.69 17.30
N ARG A 438 -0.87 -17.99 16.07
CA ARG A 438 -0.29 -17.37 14.86
C ARG A 438 -1.18 -16.23 14.37
N PHE A 439 -0.74 -14.97 14.47
CA PHE A 439 -1.48 -13.78 13.99
C PHE A 439 -1.07 -13.28 12.59
N GLY A 440 0.03 -13.79 12.03
CA GLY A 440 0.71 -13.17 10.90
C GLY A 440 -0.01 -13.28 9.57
N LEU A 441 0.09 -12.21 8.77
CA LEU A 441 -0.16 -12.25 7.32
C LEU A 441 0.89 -13.11 6.58
N HIS A 442 2.12 -13.16 7.09
CA HIS A 442 3.16 -14.10 6.65
C HIS A 442 3.35 -15.19 7.70
N HIS A 443 3.51 -16.43 7.25
CA HIS A 443 3.90 -17.56 8.08
C HIS A 443 5.40 -17.52 8.34
N VAL A 444 5.81 -17.53 9.61
CA VAL A 444 7.21 -17.74 9.98
C VAL A 444 7.41 -19.21 10.31
N ASN A 445 8.34 -19.86 9.62
CA ASN A 445 8.71 -21.25 9.93
C ASN A 445 9.81 -21.28 11.00
N PHE A 446 9.41 -21.51 12.25
CA PHE A 446 10.30 -21.55 13.41
C PHE A 446 11.12 -22.85 13.53
N ASP A 447 10.87 -23.86 12.68
CA ASP A 447 11.59 -25.14 12.66
C ASP A 447 12.81 -25.11 11.70
N LEU A 448 13.00 -24.00 10.96
CA LEU A 448 14.13 -23.78 10.04
C LEU A 448 15.11 -22.74 10.60
N PRO A 449 16.43 -22.86 10.35
CA PRO A 449 17.47 -22.05 10.98
C PRO A 449 17.46 -20.55 10.60
N ASP A 450 16.59 -20.12 9.69
CA ASP A 450 16.51 -18.76 9.17
C ASP A 450 15.20 -18.03 9.47
N TRP A 451 14.19 -18.69 10.04
CA TRP A 451 12.85 -18.11 10.25
C TRP A 451 12.24 -17.46 8.97
N PRO A 452 12.17 -18.18 7.83
CA PRO A 452 11.66 -17.63 6.56
C PRO A 452 10.17 -17.28 6.64
N ARG A 453 9.74 -16.26 5.86
CA ARG A 453 8.42 -15.60 5.99
C ARG A 453 7.50 -15.76 4.76
N THR A 454 6.89 -16.93 4.59
CA THR A 454 6.01 -17.23 3.44
C THR A 454 4.65 -16.49 3.53
N PRO A 455 4.16 -15.79 2.48
CA PRO A 455 2.87 -15.10 2.52
C PRO A 455 1.66 -16.05 2.55
N LYS A 456 0.74 -15.86 3.52
CA LYS A 456 -0.53 -16.60 3.61
C LYS A 456 -1.61 -15.98 2.71
N GLN A 457 -2.71 -16.68 2.43
CA GLN A 457 -3.81 -16.13 1.60
C GLN A 457 -4.33 -14.77 2.09
N SER A 458 -4.36 -14.52 3.40
CA SER A 458 -4.71 -13.22 3.98
C SER A 458 -3.79 -12.07 3.55
N ALA A 459 -2.51 -12.30 3.27
CA ALA A 459 -1.61 -11.29 2.71
C ALA A 459 -2.03 -10.90 1.29
N TYR A 460 -2.37 -11.88 0.43
CA TYR A 460 -2.88 -11.65 -0.92
C TYR A 460 -4.22 -10.90 -0.88
N PHE A 461 -5.13 -11.29 0.03
CA PHE A 461 -6.40 -10.60 0.25
C PHE A 461 -6.19 -9.15 0.69
N TYR A 462 -5.33 -8.89 1.69
CA TYR A 462 -5.09 -7.55 2.21
C TYR A 462 -4.42 -6.64 1.16
N SER A 463 -3.41 -7.16 0.45
CA SER A 463 -2.78 -6.50 -0.72
C SER A 463 -3.84 -6.12 -1.78
N SER A 464 -4.83 -6.97 -2.03
CA SER A 464 -5.95 -6.69 -2.94
C SER A 464 -6.89 -5.59 -2.41
N VAL A 465 -7.27 -5.61 -1.13
CA VAL A 465 -8.09 -4.54 -0.52
C VAL A 465 -7.38 -3.19 -0.63
N ILE A 466 -6.07 -3.14 -0.39
CA ILE A 466 -5.27 -1.91 -0.50
C ILE A 466 -5.18 -1.43 -1.96
N LYS A 467 -4.90 -2.32 -2.92
CA LYS A 467 -4.90 -2.03 -4.38
C LYS A 467 -6.24 -1.51 -4.91
N ASN A 468 -7.33 -1.76 -4.22
CA ASN A 468 -8.68 -1.31 -4.56
C ASN A 468 -9.20 -0.20 -3.62
N ASN A 469 -8.40 0.21 -2.63
CA ASN A 469 -8.76 1.09 -1.52
C ASN A 469 -10.13 0.72 -0.88
N GLY A 470 -10.39 -0.56 -0.66
CA GLY A 470 -11.69 -1.07 -0.20
C GLY A 470 -12.26 -2.18 -1.08
N PHE A 471 -13.59 -2.18 -1.27
CA PHE A 471 -14.35 -3.28 -1.88
C PHE A 471 -15.11 -2.89 -3.16
N ALA A 472 -14.91 -1.68 -3.68
CA ALA A 472 -15.55 -1.24 -4.91
C ALA A 472 -15.09 -2.07 -6.13
N ALA A 473 -16.05 -2.56 -6.93
CA ALA A 473 -15.75 -3.37 -8.10
C ALA A 473 -15.14 -2.53 -9.25
N LYS A 474 -13.86 -2.74 -9.55
CA LYS A 474 -13.24 -2.25 -10.80
C LYS A 474 -13.96 -2.89 -11.99
N LYS A 475 -14.49 -2.06 -12.91
CA LYS A 475 -15.16 -2.52 -14.15
C LYS A 475 -14.15 -3.07 -15.17
N LEU A 476 -13.71 -4.30 -14.96
CA LEU A 476 -12.96 -5.07 -15.95
C LEU A 476 -13.93 -5.56 -17.05
N PHE A 477 -13.73 -5.09 -18.28
CA PHE A 477 -14.41 -5.60 -19.46
C PHE A 477 -13.69 -6.85 -19.99
N PHE A 478 -14.09 -8.03 -19.51
CA PHE A 478 -13.59 -9.29 -20.06
C PHE A 478 -14.32 -9.65 -21.35
N TYR A 479 -13.56 -9.73 -22.46
CA TYR A 479 -13.96 -10.43 -23.68
C TYR A 479 -13.09 -11.69 -23.81
N ALA A 480 -13.71 -12.87 -23.78
CA ALA A 480 -13.03 -14.13 -24.05
C ALA A 480 -13.03 -14.42 -25.56
N PRO A 481 -11.86 -14.55 -26.23
CA PRO A 481 -11.79 -15.00 -27.63
C PRO A 481 -11.93 -16.52 -27.72
N GLU A 482 -12.67 -17.02 -28.70
CA GLU A 482 -12.66 -18.44 -29.04
C GLU A 482 -11.32 -18.85 -29.66
N LEU A 483 -10.74 -19.96 -29.19
CA LEU A 483 -9.54 -20.56 -29.76
C LEU A 483 -9.79 -20.99 -31.23
N LYS A 484 -8.95 -20.50 -32.15
CA LYS A 484 -8.83 -21.05 -33.50
C LYS A 484 -7.37 -21.38 -33.81
N ASN A 485 -7.12 -22.65 -34.06
CA ASN A 485 -5.82 -23.16 -34.50
C ASN A 485 -5.36 -22.42 -35.75
N THR A 486 -4.11 -21.98 -35.76
CA THR A 486 -3.42 -21.49 -36.96
C THR A 486 -2.04 -22.15 -37.01
N GLU A 487 -1.68 -22.70 -38.17
CA GLU A 487 -0.48 -23.52 -38.34
C GLU A 487 0.81 -22.68 -38.30
N SER A 488 1.88 -23.24 -37.71
CA SER A 488 3.17 -22.57 -37.64
C SER A 488 3.86 -22.53 -39.01
N LYS A 489 4.47 -21.38 -39.34
CA LYS A 489 5.42 -21.25 -40.43
C LYS A 489 6.80 -20.96 -39.88
N GLN A 490 7.75 -21.85 -40.18
CA GLN A 490 9.16 -21.64 -39.90
C GLN A 490 9.67 -20.40 -40.64
N ASN A 491 10.42 -19.55 -39.95
CA ASN A 491 11.24 -18.49 -40.55
C ASN A 491 12.73 -18.83 -40.36
N THR A 492 13.57 -18.28 -41.23
CA THR A 492 15.00 -18.59 -41.33
C THR A 492 15.87 -17.65 -40.49
N SER A 493 17.10 -18.09 -40.18
CA SER A 493 18.01 -17.40 -39.26
C SER A 493 18.61 -16.11 -39.83
N ILE A 494 18.91 -15.18 -38.92
CA ILE A 494 19.52 -13.86 -39.18
C ILE A 494 20.89 -13.82 -38.46
N PRO A 495 21.95 -13.22 -39.05
CA PRO A 495 23.31 -13.25 -38.47
C PRO A 495 23.50 -12.35 -37.22
N PRO A 496 24.55 -12.58 -36.42
CA PRO A 496 24.73 -11.91 -35.11
C PRO A 496 25.03 -10.40 -35.18
N SER A 497 24.58 -9.68 -34.15
CA SER A 497 24.79 -8.23 -33.96
C SER A 497 26.15 -7.89 -33.34
N THR A 498 26.69 -6.70 -33.64
CA THR A 498 28.07 -6.29 -33.31
C THR A 498 28.16 -4.88 -32.68
N VAL A 499 27.53 -4.67 -31.51
CA VAL A 499 27.62 -3.36 -30.78
C VAL A 499 27.76 -3.51 -29.26
N PRO A 500 28.95 -3.22 -28.69
CA PRO A 500 29.12 -2.98 -27.25
C PRO A 500 29.45 -1.50 -26.95
N SER A 501 28.48 -0.74 -26.42
CA SER A 501 28.71 0.44 -25.51
C SER A 501 27.46 1.27 -25.21
N GLN A 502 26.49 1.40 -26.12
CA GLN A 502 25.33 2.31 -25.92
C GLN A 502 24.20 1.77 -25.02
N ALA A 503 24.40 0.60 -24.38
CA ALA A 503 23.44 -0.09 -23.52
C ALA A 503 22.62 0.85 -22.60
N ARG A 504 23.27 1.75 -21.86
CA ARG A 504 22.59 2.62 -20.86
C ARG A 504 21.61 3.64 -21.46
N VAL A 505 21.67 3.91 -22.77
CA VAL A 505 20.71 4.76 -23.49
C VAL A 505 19.57 3.91 -24.04
N VAL A 506 19.89 2.81 -24.72
CA VAL A 506 18.93 1.83 -25.24
C VAL A 506 18.00 1.33 -24.12
N TRP A 507 18.56 0.80 -23.03
CA TRP A 507 17.77 0.31 -21.89
C TRP A 507 16.92 1.38 -21.19
N ARG A 508 17.19 2.68 -21.37
CA ARG A 508 16.38 3.77 -20.79
C ARG A 508 15.10 4.03 -21.59
N LYS A 509 15.06 3.68 -22.88
CA LYS A 509 13.85 3.74 -23.72
C LYS A 509 12.75 2.80 -23.18
N PHE A 510 13.17 1.62 -22.71
CA PHE A 510 12.31 0.50 -22.30
C PHE A 510 12.09 0.40 -20.77
N SER A 511 12.13 1.53 -20.03
CA SER A 511 11.80 1.54 -18.59
C SER A 511 11.45 2.95 -18.10
N SER A 512 10.19 3.35 -18.35
CA SER A 512 9.55 4.55 -17.78
C SER A 512 9.31 4.45 -16.26
N GLN A 513 9.36 3.23 -15.71
CA GLN A 513 9.07 2.88 -14.32
C GLN A 513 9.90 3.68 -13.30
N THR A 514 9.24 4.08 -12.21
CA THR A 514 9.85 4.71 -11.04
C THR A 514 10.72 3.74 -10.23
N ASN A 515 11.57 4.27 -9.34
CA ASN A 515 12.36 3.42 -8.43
C ASN A 515 11.48 2.59 -7.47
N PHE A 516 10.27 3.06 -7.14
CA PHE A 516 9.29 2.31 -6.37
C PHE A 516 8.76 1.10 -7.18
N GLN A 517 8.30 1.32 -8.41
CA GLN A 517 7.81 0.25 -9.29
C GLN A 517 8.88 -0.81 -9.62
N ARG A 518 10.17 -0.43 -9.64
CA ARG A 518 11.30 -1.37 -9.80
C ARG A 518 11.70 -2.13 -8.53
N LYS A 519 11.15 -1.78 -7.37
CA LYS A 519 11.47 -2.38 -6.04
C LYS A 519 10.28 -3.10 -5.40
N LEU A 520 9.17 -3.23 -6.14
CA LEU A 520 7.93 -3.84 -5.71
C LEU A 520 7.93 -5.35 -6.03
N TYR A 521 7.60 -6.20 -5.04
CA TYR A 521 7.39 -7.63 -5.23
C TYR A 521 6.00 -7.90 -5.83
N HIS A 522 5.86 -8.88 -6.73
CA HIS A 522 4.58 -9.21 -7.36
C HIS A 522 4.05 -10.57 -6.91
N HIS A 523 3.16 -10.52 -5.92
CA HIS A 523 2.32 -11.64 -5.52
C HIS A 523 1.39 -12.08 -6.67
N GLY A 524 1.68 -13.23 -7.28
CA GLY A 524 0.92 -13.84 -8.37
C GLY A 524 1.46 -15.25 -8.71
N THR A 525 0.91 -15.88 -9.74
CA THR A 525 1.32 -17.22 -10.21
C THR A 525 1.63 -17.22 -11.71
N PHE A 526 2.44 -18.20 -12.15
CA PHE A 526 2.63 -18.48 -13.58
C PHE A 526 1.43 -19.26 -14.15
N PRO A 527 1.17 -19.18 -15.48
CA PRO A 527 0.04 -19.82 -16.11
C PRO A 527 0.16 -21.36 -16.10
N GLN A 528 -0.98 -22.03 -16.11
CA GLN A 528 -1.06 -23.49 -16.16
C GLN A 528 -0.42 -24.01 -17.46
N GLY A 529 0.72 -24.70 -17.33
CA GLY A 529 1.55 -25.16 -18.46
C GLY A 529 2.96 -24.56 -18.51
N PHE A 530 3.27 -23.57 -17.67
CA PHE A 530 4.64 -23.06 -17.51
C PHE A 530 5.62 -24.19 -17.16
N SER A 531 6.74 -24.26 -17.90
CA SER A 531 7.69 -25.37 -17.82
C SER A 531 8.93 -24.99 -17.02
N TRP A 532 9.06 -25.55 -15.82
CA TRP A 532 10.26 -25.46 -14.99
C TRP A 532 11.34 -26.45 -15.46
N GLY A 533 12.60 -26.08 -15.32
CA GLY A 533 13.74 -26.92 -15.67
C GLY A 533 15.03 -26.46 -14.99
N VAL A 534 16.02 -27.36 -14.99
CA VAL A 534 17.39 -27.13 -14.50
C VAL A 534 18.38 -27.62 -15.55
N SER A 535 19.60 -27.10 -15.52
CA SER A 535 20.64 -27.36 -16.52
C SER A 535 21.98 -27.68 -15.88
N SER A 536 22.83 -28.38 -16.62
CA SER A 536 24.18 -28.81 -16.21
C SER A 536 25.15 -28.72 -17.40
N SER A 537 26.45 -28.80 -17.10
CA SER A 537 27.54 -28.56 -18.05
C SER A 537 28.55 -29.70 -17.99
N ALA A 538 28.72 -30.42 -19.11
CA ALA A 538 29.48 -31.67 -19.22
C ALA A 538 30.78 -31.70 -18.40
N TYR A 539 31.74 -30.82 -18.72
CA TYR A 539 33.05 -30.77 -18.07
C TYR A 539 33.00 -30.45 -16.56
N GLN A 540 31.92 -29.83 -16.09
CA GLN A 540 31.79 -29.40 -14.70
C GLN A 540 31.12 -30.45 -13.80
N ILE A 541 30.46 -31.47 -14.37
CA ILE A 541 29.74 -32.50 -13.60
C ILE A 541 30.08 -33.95 -13.95
N GLU A 542 30.39 -34.27 -15.22
CA GLU A 542 30.48 -35.65 -15.69
C GLU A 542 31.62 -36.43 -15.01
N GLY A 543 32.83 -35.88 -15.01
CA GLY A 543 34.04 -36.62 -14.61
C GLY A 543 34.47 -37.59 -15.70
N GLY A 544 35.00 -38.76 -15.31
CA GLY A 544 35.30 -39.86 -16.22
C GLY A 544 36.20 -39.50 -17.41
N TRP A 545 37.13 -38.56 -17.25
CA TRP A 545 37.71 -37.82 -18.38
C TRP A 545 38.40 -38.65 -19.48
N ASN A 546 38.84 -39.87 -19.17
CA ASN A 546 39.47 -40.83 -20.07
C ASN A 546 38.76 -42.19 -20.08
N ALA A 547 37.57 -42.29 -19.46
CA ALA A 547 36.76 -43.50 -19.43
C ALA A 547 36.20 -43.85 -20.82
N ASP A 548 35.97 -45.15 -21.06
CA ASP A 548 35.25 -45.71 -22.21
C ASP A 548 35.64 -45.19 -23.61
N GLY A 549 36.88 -44.69 -23.76
CA GLY A 549 37.41 -44.15 -25.01
C GLY A 549 37.16 -42.67 -25.25
N LYS A 550 36.73 -41.89 -24.24
CA LYS A 550 36.65 -40.41 -24.32
C LYS A 550 38.00 -39.83 -24.72
N GLY A 551 38.00 -39.05 -25.80
CA GLY A 551 39.16 -38.26 -26.22
C GLY A 551 39.33 -36.98 -25.38
N PRO A 552 40.55 -36.45 -25.23
CA PRO A 552 40.79 -35.21 -24.49
C PRO A 552 40.15 -34.02 -25.18
N SER A 553 39.40 -33.23 -24.42
CA SER A 553 38.81 -31.96 -24.81
C SER A 553 39.78 -30.79 -24.60
N VAL A 554 39.37 -29.60 -25.03
CA VAL A 554 40.09 -28.34 -24.75
C VAL A 554 40.20 -28.08 -23.26
N TRP A 555 39.17 -28.41 -22.47
CA TRP A 555 39.18 -28.21 -21.01
C TRP A 555 40.08 -29.21 -20.29
N ASP A 556 40.02 -30.50 -20.65
CA ASP A 556 40.97 -31.51 -20.13
C ASP A 556 42.42 -31.04 -20.36
N THR A 557 42.71 -30.60 -21.59
CA THR A 557 44.04 -30.10 -21.98
C THR A 557 44.41 -28.81 -21.26
N PHE A 558 43.46 -27.93 -20.93
CA PHE A 558 43.74 -26.63 -20.32
C PHE A 558 44.05 -26.76 -18.81
N THR A 559 43.29 -27.58 -18.08
CA THR A 559 43.45 -27.72 -16.62
C THR A 559 44.67 -28.58 -16.27
N GLN A 560 44.89 -29.70 -16.97
CA GLN A 560 46.00 -30.63 -16.73
C GLN A 560 47.39 -30.03 -16.99
N ASN A 561 47.48 -28.84 -17.62
CA ASN A 561 48.73 -28.09 -17.81
C ASN A 561 49.04 -27.06 -16.69
N GLY A 562 48.31 -27.10 -15.56
CA GLY A 562 48.59 -26.25 -14.38
C GLY A 562 48.05 -24.82 -14.50
N SER A 563 47.03 -24.60 -15.34
CA SER A 563 46.44 -23.28 -15.61
C SER A 563 45.42 -22.80 -14.55
N ILE A 564 45.18 -23.60 -13.52
CA ILE A 564 44.10 -23.46 -12.53
C ILE A 564 44.70 -23.44 -11.11
N PRO A 565 44.13 -22.67 -10.15
CA PRO A 565 44.50 -22.75 -8.75
C PRO A 565 44.57 -24.20 -8.22
N ASP A 566 45.57 -24.45 -7.38
CA ASP A 566 45.87 -25.75 -6.75
C ASP A 566 46.03 -26.94 -7.73
N ASN A 567 46.17 -26.66 -9.04
CA ASN A 567 46.13 -27.62 -10.14
C ASN A 567 44.81 -28.42 -10.23
N ALA A 568 43.71 -27.84 -9.76
CA ALA A 568 42.39 -28.48 -9.84
C ALA A 568 41.95 -28.73 -11.30
N ASN A 569 41.26 -29.84 -11.54
CA ASN A 569 40.78 -30.26 -12.85
C ASN A 569 39.39 -30.93 -12.76
N GLY A 570 38.77 -31.13 -13.92
CA GLY A 570 37.48 -31.83 -14.05
C GLY A 570 37.62 -33.35 -14.23
N ASP A 571 38.76 -33.95 -13.88
CA ASP A 571 39.03 -35.37 -14.16
C ASP A 571 38.02 -36.31 -13.48
N VAL A 572 37.53 -35.90 -12.30
CA VAL A 572 36.49 -36.58 -11.49
C VAL A 572 35.21 -35.75 -11.37
N ALA A 573 35.32 -34.42 -11.27
CA ALA A 573 34.18 -33.50 -11.14
C ALA A 573 33.16 -33.94 -10.04
N CYS A 574 31.86 -33.90 -10.33
CA CYS A 574 30.81 -34.45 -9.46
C CYS A 574 30.61 -35.97 -9.61
N ASP A 575 31.30 -36.57 -10.59
CA ASP A 575 31.23 -37.97 -11.01
C ASP A 575 29.85 -38.43 -11.53
N SER A 576 29.07 -37.52 -12.12
CA SER A 576 27.76 -37.80 -12.74
C SER A 576 27.82 -38.92 -13.79
N TYR A 577 28.97 -39.14 -14.43
CA TYR A 577 29.17 -40.24 -15.39
C TYR A 577 28.94 -41.62 -14.74
N HIS A 578 29.33 -41.80 -13.47
CA HIS A 578 29.10 -43.02 -12.70
C HIS A 578 27.87 -42.94 -11.77
N ARG A 579 27.40 -41.72 -11.44
CA ARG A 579 26.36 -41.45 -10.42
C ARG A 579 24.99 -41.04 -11.00
N LEU A 580 24.74 -41.33 -12.26
CA LEU A 580 23.53 -40.93 -13.01
C LEU A 580 22.18 -41.24 -12.32
N GLU A 581 22.06 -42.33 -11.55
CA GLU A 581 20.84 -42.63 -10.78
C GLU A 581 20.63 -41.69 -9.58
N GLU A 582 21.71 -41.16 -8.98
CA GLU A 582 21.66 -40.14 -7.93
C GLU A 582 21.26 -38.78 -8.52
N ASP A 583 21.74 -38.45 -9.72
CA ASP A 583 21.28 -37.28 -10.48
C ASP A 583 19.80 -37.39 -10.84
N PHE A 584 19.33 -38.57 -11.28
CA PHE A 584 17.90 -38.81 -11.50
C PHE A 584 17.07 -38.78 -10.20
N TYR A 585 17.66 -39.12 -9.05
CA TYR A 585 17.00 -38.96 -7.76
C TYR A 585 16.83 -37.47 -7.41
N MET A 586 17.89 -36.65 -7.55
CA MET A 586 17.81 -35.19 -7.35
C MET A 586 16.80 -34.53 -8.31
N LEU A 587 16.82 -34.89 -9.60
CA LEU A 587 15.86 -34.38 -10.60
C LEU A 587 14.40 -34.81 -10.35
N ARG A 588 14.17 -35.89 -9.59
CA ARG A 588 12.83 -36.30 -9.16
C ARG A 588 12.41 -35.59 -7.87
N ALA A 589 13.33 -35.39 -6.92
CA ALA A 589 13.07 -34.63 -5.69
C ALA A 589 12.58 -33.20 -6.00
N LEU A 590 13.12 -32.56 -7.05
CA LEU A 590 12.68 -31.25 -7.54
C LEU A 590 11.21 -31.19 -8.03
N LYS A 591 10.46 -32.30 -8.10
CA LYS A 591 9.03 -32.31 -8.49
C LYS A 591 8.03 -32.35 -7.33
N ASP A 592 8.45 -32.73 -6.13
CA ASP A 592 7.57 -32.88 -4.96
C ASP A 592 7.86 -31.82 -3.85
N LEU A 593 8.50 -30.70 -4.21
CA LEU A 593 8.79 -29.61 -3.28
C LEU A 593 7.59 -28.67 -3.10
N SER A 594 6.99 -28.68 -1.91
CA SER A 594 6.18 -27.56 -1.41
C SER A 594 7.06 -26.36 -1.02
N GLU A 595 6.48 -25.16 -1.05
CA GLU A 595 7.21 -23.89 -0.92
C GLU A 595 7.91 -23.70 0.44
N ALA A 596 9.17 -23.23 0.40
CA ALA A 596 9.92 -22.68 1.53
C ALA A 596 10.82 -21.53 1.03
N GLU A 597 11.02 -20.49 1.85
CA GLU A 597 11.74 -19.25 1.46
C GLU A 597 13.11 -19.06 2.15
N GLU A 598 13.64 -17.83 2.16
CA GLU A 598 15.07 -17.45 2.14
C GLU A 598 15.49 -16.51 3.28
N SER A 599 16.77 -16.09 3.28
CA SER A 599 17.23 -14.82 3.84
C SER A 599 18.07 -13.99 2.83
N ASP A 600 19.15 -13.32 3.26
CA ASP A 600 19.57 -12.01 2.70
C ASP A 600 20.74 -12.02 1.67
N SER A 601 20.90 -10.94 0.87
CA SER A 601 21.77 -10.93 -0.34
C SER A 601 23.19 -10.33 -0.17
N PRO A 602 24.25 -11.00 -0.68
CA PRO A 602 25.63 -10.47 -0.67
C PRO A 602 26.29 -10.38 -2.07
N THR A 603 27.63 -10.36 -2.11
CA THR A 603 28.47 -10.31 -3.32
C THR A 603 28.95 -11.69 -3.77
N THR A 604 28.89 -11.96 -5.08
CA THR A 604 29.33 -13.22 -5.70
C THR A 604 30.83 -13.51 -5.52
N ALA A 605 31.21 -14.77 -5.36
CA ALA A 605 32.61 -15.19 -5.20
C ALA A 605 33.53 -14.87 -6.42
N ILE A 606 32.96 -14.68 -7.61
CA ILE A 606 33.70 -14.35 -8.83
C ILE A 606 33.96 -12.84 -8.92
N SER A 607 35.24 -12.44 -8.85
CA SER A 607 35.61 -11.02 -8.94
C SER A 607 35.09 -10.38 -10.25
N LYS A 608 34.50 -9.19 -10.13
CA LYS A 608 33.84 -8.40 -11.20
C LYS A 608 32.45 -8.88 -11.65
N GLN A 609 31.89 -9.95 -11.10
CA GLN A 609 30.46 -10.27 -11.26
C GLN A 609 29.59 -9.62 -10.17
N ARG A 610 28.27 -9.51 -10.42
CA ARG A 610 27.22 -9.05 -9.50
C ARG A 610 25.87 -9.61 -9.94
N ALA A 611 24.99 -9.93 -8.99
CA ALA A 611 23.57 -10.21 -9.24
C ALA A 611 22.81 -8.93 -9.66
N VAL A 612 21.95 -9.02 -10.69
CA VAL A 612 21.20 -7.87 -11.24
C VAL A 612 19.83 -8.31 -11.78
N ALA A 613 18.91 -8.70 -10.90
CA ALA A 613 17.59 -9.27 -11.25
C ALA A 613 16.77 -8.43 -12.23
N TRP A 614 16.70 -7.10 -12.03
CA TRP A 614 16.01 -6.18 -12.95
C TRP A 614 16.59 -6.17 -14.37
N GLY A 615 17.79 -6.73 -14.58
CA GLY A 615 18.40 -6.94 -15.88
C GLY A 615 17.64 -7.98 -16.70
N LEU A 616 17.11 -9.04 -16.07
CA LEU A 616 16.35 -10.09 -16.76
C LEU A 616 15.05 -9.54 -17.34
N ARG A 617 14.19 -8.90 -16.54
CA ARG A 617 12.92 -8.31 -17.03
C ARG A 617 13.13 -7.35 -18.20
N ARG A 618 14.20 -6.55 -18.16
CA ARG A 618 14.54 -5.62 -19.26
C ARG A 618 15.02 -6.36 -20.51
N LEU A 619 15.76 -7.46 -20.36
CA LEU A 619 16.13 -8.33 -21.46
C LEU A 619 14.90 -9.03 -22.06
N LEU A 620 13.99 -9.56 -21.25
CA LEU A 620 12.74 -10.18 -21.69
C LEU A 620 11.87 -9.19 -22.47
N ASN A 621 11.61 -8.01 -21.91
CA ASN A 621 10.80 -6.98 -22.58
C ASN A 621 11.47 -6.47 -23.87
N TRP A 622 12.80 -6.41 -23.94
CA TRP A 622 13.53 -6.08 -25.18
C TRP A 622 13.49 -7.21 -26.22
N ILE A 623 13.51 -8.47 -25.81
CA ILE A 623 13.29 -9.60 -26.73
C ILE A 623 11.86 -9.54 -27.29
N LYS A 624 10.87 -9.27 -26.43
CA LYS A 624 9.46 -9.06 -26.79
C LYS A 624 9.29 -7.92 -27.81
N GLU A 625 9.90 -6.75 -27.56
CA GLU A 625 9.80 -5.56 -28.42
C GLU A 625 10.56 -5.67 -29.75
N GLU A 626 11.78 -6.22 -29.79
CA GLU A 626 12.59 -6.26 -31.03
C GLU A 626 12.33 -7.52 -31.89
N TYR A 627 11.88 -8.64 -31.30
CA TYR A 627 11.72 -9.93 -32.00
C TYR A 627 10.27 -10.43 -32.07
N GLY A 628 9.30 -9.68 -31.53
CA GLY A 628 7.87 -9.96 -31.71
C GLY A 628 7.33 -11.06 -30.81
N ASP A 629 7.72 -11.06 -29.54
CA ASP A 629 7.24 -11.96 -28.47
C ASP A 629 7.38 -13.48 -28.78
N PRO A 630 8.60 -13.99 -29.04
CA PRO A 630 8.85 -15.42 -29.25
C PRO A 630 8.66 -16.23 -27.95
N GLU A 631 8.55 -17.56 -28.06
CA GLU A 631 8.65 -18.45 -26.90
C GLU A 631 10.07 -18.38 -26.29
N ILE A 632 10.20 -17.77 -25.10
CA ILE A 632 11.47 -17.60 -24.41
C ILE A 632 11.67 -18.72 -23.38
N TYR A 633 12.68 -19.56 -23.60
CA TYR A 633 13.19 -20.50 -22.61
C TYR A 633 14.38 -19.88 -21.88
N ILE A 634 14.27 -19.69 -20.56
CA ILE A 634 15.40 -19.29 -19.71
C ILE A 634 16.16 -20.58 -19.34
N THR A 635 17.07 -21.02 -20.21
CA THR A 635 17.72 -22.33 -20.12
C THR A 635 18.82 -22.40 -19.05
N GLU A 636 19.44 -21.28 -18.70
CA GLU A 636 20.52 -21.18 -17.72
C GLU A 636 20.33 -19.91 -16.89
N ASN A 637 20.34 -20.06 -15.56
CA ASN A 637 20.39 -18.95 -14.61
C ASN A 637 21.00 -19.47 -13.30
N GLY A 638 21.89 -18.70 -12.66
CA GLY A 638 22.53 -19.11 -11.40
C GLY A 638 23.63 -18.17 -10.94
N VAL A 639 24.14 -18.44 -9.74
CA VAL A 639 25.16 -17.63 -9.04
C VAL A 639 26.17 -18.54 -8.35
N ALA A 640 27.37 -18.02 -8.07
CA ALA A 640 28.46 -18.72 -7.40
C ALA A 640 28.74 -18.14 -6.01
N THR A 641 28.63 -19.01 -5.00
CA THR A 641 28.89 -18.77 -3.57
C THR A 641 30.30 -19.22 -3.15
N ASP A 642 30.67 -18.99 -1.89
CA ASP A 642 32.01 -19.27 -1.36
C ASP A 642 32.14 -20.72 -0.84
N ILE A 643 33.37 -21.22 -0.73
CA ILE A 643 33.71 -22.62 -0.43
C ILE A 643 33.30 -23.10 0.98
N THR A 644 32.83 -22.19 1.84
CA THR A 644 32.34 -22.49 3.19
C THR A 644 30.84 -22.77 3.25
N THR A 645 30.08 -22.45 2.19
CA THR A 645 28.62 -22.65 2.14
C THR A 645 28.32 -24.11 1.77
N THR A 646 27.77 -24.88 2.72
CA THR A 646 27.65 -26.35 2.60
C THR A 646 26.26 -26.89 2.32
N VAL A 647 25.20 -26.25 2.84
CA VAL A 647 23.80 -26.72 2.70
C VAL A 647 22.82 -25.57 2.53
N ASP A 648 22.89 -24.56 3.40
CA ASP A 648 21.98 -23.40 3.39
C ASP A 648 22.49 -22.31 2.42
N ASP A 649 22.15 -22.44 1.13
CA ASP A 649 22.58 -21.54 0.05
C ASP A 649 21.65 -20.31 -0.12
N ILE A 650 21.54 -19.53 0.95
CA ILE A 650 20.72 -18.31 1.10
C ILE A 650 20.82 -17.39 -0.13
N ASP A 651 22.05 -17.01 -0.50
CA ASP A 651 22.38 -16.11 -1.60
C ASP A 651 21.75 -16.55 -2.92
N ARG A 652 21.81 -17.85 -3.21
CA ARG A 652 21.37 -18.46 -4.45
C ARG A 652 19.85 -18.51 -4.54
N VAL A 653 19.18 -18.83 -3.44
CA VAL A 653 17.71 -18.92 -3.45
C VAL A 653 17.12 -17.50 -3.60
N PHE A 654 17.62 -16.50 -2.86
CA PHE A 654 17.27 -15.08 -3.07
C PHE A 654 17.54 -14.59 -4.52
N TYR A 655 18.68 -15.00 -5.09
CA TYR A 655 18.97 -14.75 -6.51
C TYR A 655 17.90 -15.36 -7.41
N TYR A 656 17.44 -16.59 -7.16
CA TYR A 656 16.37 -17.20 -7.94
C TYR A 656 15.03 -16.49 -7.76
N LYS A 657 14.50 -16.30 -6.54
CA LYS A 657 13.19 -15.66 -6.35
C LYS A 657 13.14 -14.24 -6.91
N THR A 658 14.20 -13.43 -6.77
CA THR A 658 14.21 -12.08 -7.36
C THR A 658 14.23 -12.09 -8.90
N TYR A 659 14.90 -13.06 -9.53
CA TYR A 659 14.84 -13.23 -10.99
C TYR A 659 13.50 -13.83 -11.45
N VAL A 660 12.92 -14.76 -10.68
CA VAL A 660 11.61 -15.38 -10.93
C VAL A 660 10.48 -14.36 -10.78
N ASP A 661 10.50 -13.52 -9.75
CA ASP A 661 9.56 -12.40 -9.54
C ASP A 661 9.68 -11.34 -10.65
N GLU A 662 10.88 -11.00 -11.10
CA GLU A 662 11.06 -10.10 -12.26
C GLU A 662 10.57 -10.73 -13.58
N ALA A 663 10.70 -12.04 -13.77
CA ALA A 663 10.10 -12.75 -14.91
C ALA A 663 8.57 -12.85 -14.80
N LEU A 664 8.05 -13.09 -13.58
CA LEU A 664 6.62 -13.12 -13.28
C LEU A 664 5.96 -11.75 -13.52
N LYS A 665 6.66 -10.65 -13.23
CA LYS A 665 6.21 -9.28 -13.59
C LYS A 665 6.23 -9.02 -15.09
N ALA A 666 7.25 -9.50 -15.80
CA ALA A 666 7.29 -9.43 -17.26
C ALA A 666 6.08 -10.15 -17.89
N HIS A 667 5.60 -11.23 -17.26
CA HIS A 667 4.42 -11.97 -17.70
C HIS A 667 3.08 -11.41 -17.21
N ASN A 668 2.95 -11.01 -15.94
CA ASN A 668 1.66 -10.66 -15.33
C ASN A 668 1.36 -9.16 -15.26
N LEU A 669 2.37 -8.28 -15.35
CA LEU A 669 2.20 -6.81 -15.29
C LEU A 669 2.49 -6.13 -16.62
N ASP A 670 3.44 -6.66 -17.39
CA ASP A 670 3.86 -6.09 -18.69
C ASP A 670 3.13 -6.75 -19.89
N ASP A 671 2.00 -7.43 -19.64
CA ASP A 671 1.11 -8.05 -20.64
C ASP A 671 -0.31 -7.44 -20.68
N ASP A 672 -0.66 -6.59 -19.71
CA ASP A 672 -1.88 -5.77 -19.73
C ASP A 672 -1.81 -4.68 -20.83
N GLU A 673 -0.61 -4.28 -21.27
CA GLU A 673 -0.38 -3.49 -22.49
C GLU A 673 -0.25 -4.40 -23.74
N LYS A 674 -1.25 -5.25 -23.97
CA LYS A 674 -1.29 -6.15 -25.15
C LYS A 674 -1.35 -5.38 -26.47
N ILE A 675 -0.19 -5.19 -27.10
CA ILE A 675 -0.06 -4.69 -28.48
C ILE A 675 -0.76 -5.68 -29.41
N LEU A 676 -1.90 -5.28 -29.98
CA LEU A 676 -2.64 -6.08 -30.94
C LEU A 676 -1.90 -6.14 -32.29
N TYR A 677 -1.06 -7.15 -32.46
CA TYR A 677 -0.39 -7.42 -33.73
C TYR A 677 -1.40 -7.83 -34.81
N GLY A 678 -1.63 -6.95 -35.79
CA GLY A 678 -2.46 -7.21 -36.95
C GLY A 678 -2.41 -6.07 -37.96
N GLU A 679 -2.60 -6.40 -39.25
CA GLU A 679 -2.84 -5.37 -40.26
C GLU A 679 -4.26 -4.82 -40.12
N PHE A 680 -4.40 -3.50 -40.00
CA PHE A 680 -5.68 -2.86 -40.31
C PHE A 680 -6.10 -3.20 -41.74
N PRO A 681 -7.41 -3.33 -42.05
CA PRO A 681 -7.87 -3.62 -43.41
C PRO A 681 -7.25 -2.66 -44.43
N LYS A 682 -6.97 -3.13 -45.65
CA LYS A 682 -6.34 -2.30 -46.71
C LYS A 682 -7.21 -1.11 -47.17
N THR A 683 -8.43 -1.02 -46.69
CA THR A 683 -9.41 0.07 -46.83
C THR A 683 -9.47 1.02 -45.61
N PHE A 684 -8.57 0.87 -44.62
CA PHE A 684 -8.58 1.66 -43.39
C PHE A 684 -8.02 3.07 -43.60
N ASN A 685 -8.75 4.06 -43.09
CA ASN A 685 -8.53 5.48 -43.38
C ASN A 685 -7.66 6.15 -42.31
N TRP A 686 -6.35 6.00 -42.44
CA TRP A 686 -5.36 6.76 -41.67
C TRP A 686 -5.54 8.26 -41.88
N SER A 687 -5.89 8.99 -40.82
CA SER A 687 -6.25 10.40 -40.85
C SER A 687 -5.64 11.15 -39.66
N THR A 688 -5.52 12.47 -39.79
CA THR A 688 -5.25 13.39 -38.66
C THR A 688 -6.14 14.63 -38.79
N ALA A 689 -6.32 15.37 -37.70
CA ALA A 689 -7.39 16.37 -37.57
C ALA A 689 -6.91 17.77 -37.14
N SER A 690 -7.64 18.79 -37.57
CA SER A 690 -7.48 20.19 -37.13
C SER A 690 -8.83 20.90 -36.93
N ALA A 691 -8.81 22.02 -36.21
CA ALA A 691 -9.94 22.91 -36.02
C ALA A 691 -9.63 24.33 -36.55
N SER A 692 -10.58 24.93 -37.26
CA SER A 692 -10.43 26.20 -37.96
C SER A 692 -9.96 27.34 -37.05
N TYR A 693 -10.59 27.54 -35.89
CA TYR A 693 -10.19 28.58 -34.92
C TYR A 693 -8.77 28.35 -34.37
N GLN A 694 -8.33 27.09 -34.25
CA GLN A 694 -7.02 26.77 -33.68
C GLN A 694 -5.86 27.01 -34.65
N ILE A 695 -6.03 26.72 -35.96
CA ILE A 695 -4.92 26.72 -36.93
C ILE A 695 -4.93 27.85 -37.96
N GLU A 696 -6.10 28.41 -38.32
CA GLU A 696 -6.20 29.40 -39.41
C GLU A 696 -5.89 30.83 -38.96
N GLY A 697 -6.23 31.16 -37.71
CA GLY A 697 -6.20 32.52 -37.17
C GLY A 697 -6.81 33.56 -38.11
N SER A 698 -6.10 34.67 -38.32
CA SER A 698 -6.44 35.71 -39.30
C SER A 698 -7.87 36.24 -39.08
N TRP A 699 -8.20 36.53 -37.81
CA TRP A 699 -9.58 36.66 -37.32
C TRP A 699 -10.43 37.76 -37.97
N ARG A 700 -9.81 38.78 -38.55
CA ARG A 700 -10.42 39.90 -39.30
C ARG A 700 -9.96 39.99 -40.76
N ALA A 701 -9.13 39.06 -41.23
CA ALA A 701 -8.65 39.10 -42.61
C ALA A 701 -9.77 38.73 -43.59
N ASP A 702 -9.61 39.15 -44.85
CA ASP A 702 -10.37 38.66 -46.00
C ASP A 702 -11.89 38.62 -45.81
N GLY A 703 -12.47 39.60 -45.09
CA GLY A 703 -13.91 39.71 -44.85
C GLY A 703 -14.50 38.72 -43.83
N LYS A 704 -13.68 37.95 -43.10
CA LYS A 704 -14.17 37.04 -42.04
C LYS A 704 -14.98 37.81 -40.98
N GLY A 705 -16.14 37.26 -40.61
CA GLY A 705 -16.96 37.73 -39.50
C GLY A 705 -16.39 37.34 -38.13
N LEU A 706 -16.87 38.02 -37.08
CA LEU A 706 -16.53 37.65 -35.71
C LEU A 706 -17.26 36.35 -35.30
N SER A 707 -16.59 35.47 -34.58
CA SER A 707 -17.14 34.30 -33.92
C SER A 707 -17.29 34.50 -32.42
N ILE A 708 -17.94 33.55 -31.74
CA ILE A 708 -17.99 33.51 -30.27
C ILE A 708 -16.60 33.36 -29.65
N TRP A 709 -15.69 32.62 -30.30
CA TRP A 709 -14.32 32.44 -29.82
C TRP A 709 -13.46 33.70 -29.99
N ASP A 710 -13.60 34.41 -31.12
CA ASP A 710 -12.92 35.71 -31.31
C ASP A 710 -13.22 36.66 -30.15
N LYS A 711 -14.51 36.80 -29.79
CA LYS A 711 -14.95 37.72 -28.72
C LYS A 711 -14.68 37.15 -27.31
N PHE A 712 -14.66 35.83 -27.13
CA PHE A 712 -14.28 35.21 -25.86
C PHE A 712 -12.79 35.43 -25.54
N ALA A 713 -11.89 35.12 -26.48
CA ALA A 713 -10.45 35.29 -26.29
C ALA A 713 -10.05 36.76 -26.07
N HIS A 714 -10.70 37.69 -26.78
CA HIS A 714 -10.51 39.14 -26.60
C HIS A 714 -11.16 39.72 -25.32
N THR A 715 -11.73 38.91 -24.44
CA THR A 715 -12.27 39.38 -23.16
C THR A 715 -11.22 39.17 -22.07
N PRO A 716 -10.77 40.23 -21.36
CA PRO A 716 -9.70 40.13 -20.37
C PRO A 716 -9.96 39.04 -19.31
N LEU A 717 -8.89 38.34 -18.92
CA LEU A 717 -8.89 37.26 -17.92
C LEU A 717 -9.75 36.03 -18.28
N LYS A 718 -10.25 35.90 -19.52
CA LYS A 718 -10.98 34.69 -19.99
C LYS A 718 -10.09 33.59 -20.57
N VAL A 719 -8.88 33.94 -21.01
CA VAL A 719 -7.84 33.00 -21.47
C VAL A 719 -6.56 33.28 -20.66
N SER A 720 -5.78 32.24 -20.40
CA SER A 720 -4.47 32.38 -19.74
C SER A 720 -3.60 33.39 -20.48
N ASN A 721 -2.81 34.17 -19.75
CA ASN A 721 -1.91 35.22 -20.27
C ASN A 721 -2.57 36.32 -21.15
N SER A 722 -3.89 36.27 -21.38
CA SER A 722 -4.59 36.94 -22.50
C SER A 722 -4.18 36.46 -23.91
N ASP A 723 -3.75 35.19 -24.03
CA ASP A 723 -3.44 34.56 -25.32
C ASP A 723 -4.69 34.49 -26.22
N ASN A 724 -4.52 34.63 -27.54
CA ASN A 724 -5.62 34.57 -28.51
C ASN A 724 -5.22 33.82 -29.80
N GLY A 725 -6.22 33.50 -30.64
CA GLY A 725 -6.03 32.78 -31.91
C GLY A 725 -5.66 33.67 -33.10
N ASP A 726 -5.30 34.94 -32.91
CA ASP A 726 -5.25 35.93 -34.00
C ASP A 726 -4.22 35.62 -35.07
N ILE A 727 -3.06 35.10 -34.64
CA ILE A 727 -1.94 34.71 -35.48
C ILE A 727 -1.68 33.23 -35.19
N SER A 728 -1.97 32.37 -36.16
CA SER A 728 -1.76 30.92 -36.03
C SER A 728 -0.96 30.38 -37.22
N CYS A 729 -0.96 29.05 -37.40
CA CYS A 729 -0.02 28.33 -38.25
C CYS A 729 -0.30 28.39 -39.75
N ASP A 730 -1.35 29.08 -40.22
CA ASP A 730 -1.83 29.23 -41.61
C ASP A 730 -0.74 29.16 -42.70
N ARG A 731 -0.42 27.93 -43.12
CA ARG A 731 0.66 27.60 -44.06
C ARG A 731 0.34 26.30 -44.80
N ILE A 732 -0.78 26.28 -45.51
CA ILE A 732 -1.32 25.15 -46.30
C ILE A 732 -0.22 24.25 -46.91
N ASP A 733 0.75 24.83 -47.63
CA ASP A 733 1.83 24.07 -48.28
C ASP A 733 2.71 23.27 -47.29
N LYS A 734 3.04 23.87 -46.14
CA LYS A 734 3.85 23.24 -45.09
C LYS A 734 3.05 22.21 -44.30
N ASP A 735 1.77 22.49 -44.06
CA ASP A 735 0.87 21.56 -43.39
C ASP A 735 0.70 20.31 -44.25
N VAL A 736 0.46 20.47 -45.55
CA VAL A 736 0.39 19.37 -46.52
C VAL A 736 1.74 18.62 -46.67
N GLU A 737 2.88 19.30 -46.59
CA GLU A 737 4.18 18.65 -46.47
C GLU A 737 4.30 17.75 -45.22
N VAL A 738 3.78 18.19 -44.07
CA VAL A 738 3.75 17.39 -42.83
C VAL A 738 2.80 16.20 -42.98
N LEU A 739 1.60 16.39 -43.55
CA LEU A 739 0.66 15.31 -43.83
C LEU A 739 1.28 14.23 -44.75
N LYS A 740 2.02 14.63 -45.79
CA LYS A 740 2.80 13.70 -46.65
C LYS A 740 3.85 12.92 -45.85
N LYS A 741 4.58 13.57 -44.93
CA LYS A 741 5.59 12.93 -44.06
C LYS A 741 4.95 11.95 -43.07
N LEU A 742 3.73 12.23 -42.59
CA LEU A 742 2.93 11.35 -41.74
C LEU A 742 2.28 10.16 -42.50
N LYS A 743 2.31 10.15 -43.84
CA LYS A 743 1.73 9.10 -44.70
C LYS A 743 0.22 8.84 -44.48
N VAL A 744 -0.53 9.85 -44.01
CA VAL A 744 -1.99 9.74 -43.86
C VAL A 744 -2.66 9.64 -45.24
N THR A 745 -3.73 8.85 -45.35
CA THR A 745 -4.55 8.77 -46.57
C THR A 745 -5.68 9.79 -46.59
N HIS A 746 -6.01 10.34 -45.41
CA HIS A 746 -7.08 11.32 -45.22
C HIS A 746 -6.60 12.50 -44.35
N TYR A 747 -7.31 13.63 -44.44
CA TYR A 747 -7.14 14.76 -43.54
C TYR A 747 -8.49 15.34 -43.13
N ARG A 748 -8.69 15.49 -41.82
CA ARG A 748 -9.90 16.07 -41.23
C ARG A 748 -9.65 17.54 -40.88
N PHE A 749 -10.53 18.42 -41.34
CA PHE A 749 -10.54 19.83 -40.93
C PHE A 749 -11.98 20.31 -40.71
N SER A 750 -12.15 21.41 -39.98
CA SER A 750 -13.42 22.13 -39.92
C SER A 750 -13.42 23.38 -40.79
N VAL A 751 -14.59 23.82 -41.21
CA VAL A 751 -14.76 25.15 -41.83
C VAL A 751 -15.21 26.14 -40.76
N SER A 752 -14.53 27.28 -40.67
CA SER A 752 -15.03 28.45 -39.94
C SER A 752 -16.28 29.00 -40.64
N TRP A 753 -17.45 28.76 -40.05
CA TRP A 753 -18.73 29.31 -40.50
C TRP A 753 -18.64 30.84 -40.68
N PRO A 754 -18.13 31.64 -39.71
CA PRO A 754 -18.00 33.09 -39.90
C PRO A 754 -16.92 33.51 -40.91
N ARG A 755 -15.97 32.64 -41.29
CA ARG A 755 -15.09 32.92 -42.45
C ARG A 755 -15.85 32.83 -43.77
N VAL A 756 -16.82 31.92 -43.91
CA VAL A 756 -17.61 31.74 -45.16
C VAL A 756 -18.86 32.62 -45.21
N LEU A 757 -19.58 32.77 -44.10
CA LEU A 757 -20.79 33.59 -43.97
C LEU A 757 -20.60 34.57 -42.79
N PRO A 758 -20.10 35.80 -43.02
CA PRO A 758 -19.72 36.72 -41.94
C PRO A 758 -20.86 37.15 -41.00
N ASP A 759 -22.10 37.18 -41.51
CA ASP A 759 -23.33 37.42 -40.71
C ASP A 759 -24.04 36.11 -40.28
N GLY A 760 -23.47 34.96 -40.65
CA GLY A 760 -24.03 33.62 -40.42
C GLY A 760 -25.17 33.23 -41.37
N THR A 761 -25.45 34.01 -42.41
CA THR A 761 -26.54 33.79 -43.38
C THR A 761 -26.01 33.74 -44.82
N THR A 762 -26.76 33.08 -45.71
CA THR A 762 -26.40 32.98 -47.14
C THR A 762 -26.63 34.28 -47.93
N ASN A 763 -27.05 35.37 -47.28
CA ASN A 763 -27.22 36.68 -47.92
C ASN A 763 -25.86 37.32 -48.31
N HIS A 764 -24.80 37.00 -47.58
CA HIS A 764 -23.46 37.50 -47.84
C HIS A 764 -22.43 36.35 -47.76
N VAL A 765 -22.15 35.74 -48.92
CA VAL A 765 -21.09 34.72 -49.05
C VAL A 765 -19.75 35.41 -49.21
N ASN A 766 -18.82 35.13 -48.31
CA ASN A 766 -17.44 35.58 -48.41
C ASN A 766 -16.63 34.67 -49.36
N GLU A 767 -16.55 35.06 -50.62
CA GLU A 767 -15.79 34.33 -51.65
C GLU A 767 -14.30 34.18 -51.33
N ALA A 768 -13.67 35.14 -50.64
CA ALA A 768 -12.27 35.00 -50.22
C ALA A 768 -12.12 33.87 -49.19
N GLY A 769 -13.04 33.82 -48.22
CA GLY A 769 -13.17 32.73 -47.25
C GLY A 769 -13.43 31.36 -47.88
N VAL A 770 -14.25 31.28 -48.92
CA VAL A 770 -14.47 30.02 -49.67
C VAL A 770 -13.23 29.61 -50.47
N ASN A 771 -12.55 30.58 -51.09
CA ASN A 771 -11.34 30.35 -51.89
C ASN A 771 -10.14 29.88 -51.04
N TYR A 772 -10.08 30.22 -49.75
CA TYR A 772 -9.14 29.62 -48.81
C TYR A 772 -9.29 28.08 -48.75
N TYR A 773 -10.50 27.57 -48.52
CA TYR A 773 -10.74 26.12 -48.48
C TYR A 773 -10.63 25.46 -49.85
N HIS A 774 -10.91 26.17 -50.96
CA HIS A 774 -10.56 25.66 -52.29
C HIS A 774 -9.04 25.40 -52.39
N ARG A 775 -8.18 26.35 -52.03
CA ARG A 775 -6.71 26.13 -52.05
C ARG A 775 -6.27 24.95 -51.17
N LEU A 776 -6.84 24.79 -49.98
CA LEU A 776 -6.56 23.64 -49.11
C LEU A 776 -6.98 22.32 -49.78
N LEU A 777 -8.17 22.27 -50.39
CA LEU A 777 -8.66 21.09 -51.11
C LEU A 777 -7.78 20.76 -52.33
N ASP A 778 -7.35 21.76 -53.10
CA ASP A 778 -6.43 21.58 -54.24
C ASP A 778 -5.05 21.06 -53.79
N ALA A 779 -4.52 21.55 -52.67
CA ALA A 779 -3.25 21.08 -52.11
C ALA A 779 -3.33 19.64 -51.56
N LEU A 780 -4.47 19.25 -50.96
CA LEU A 780 -4.74 17.87 -50.50
C LEU A 780 -4.95 16.90 -51.68
N GLU A 781 -5.67 17.32 -52.73
CA GLU A 781 -5.85 16.53 -53.95
C GLU A 781 -4.49 16.31 -54.67
N ALA A 782 -3.67 17.36 -54.77
CA ALA A 782 -2.26 17.29 -55.23
C ALA A 782 -1.30 16.57 -54.24
N ALA A 783 -1.79 16.15 -53.07
CA ALA A 783 -1.09 15.28 -52.14
C ALA A 783 -1.55 13.82 -52.18
N ASN A 784 -2.62 13.52 -52.94
CA ASN A 784 -3.37 12.27 -52.88
C ASN A 784 -3.94 11.97 -51.47
N ILE A 785 -4.36 13.00 -50.75
CA ILE A 785 -4.93 12.92 -49.40
C ILE A 785 -6.41 13.30 -49.46
N GLN A 786 -7.28 12.42 -48.96
CA GLN A 786 -8.73 12.56 -49.08
C GLN A 786 -9.32 13.46 -47.98
N PRO A 787 -10.08 14.53 -48.32
CA PRO A 787 -10.58 15.50 -47.34
C PRO A 787 -11.82 14.99 -46.59
N GLN A 788 -11.82 15.18 -45.27
CA GLN A 788 -12.93 14.89 -44.34
C GLN A 788 -13.40 16.20 -43.68
N LEU A 789 -14.47 16.80 -44.20
CA LEU A 789 -14.85 18.18 -43.84
C LEU A 789 -15.91 18.22 -42.73
N THR A 790 -15.61 18.94 -41.65
CA THR A 790 -16.52 19.19 -40.53
C THR A 790 -17.20 20.56 -40.67
N LEU A 791 -18.53 20.60 -40.84
CA LEU A 791 -19.27 21.85 -41.10
C LEU A 791 -19.19 22.82 -39.92
N TYR A 792 -19.35 22.33 -38.68
CA TYR A 792 -19.31 23.15 -37.47
C TYR A 792 -18.42 22.52 -36.39
N HIS A 793 -17.49 23.32 -35.87
CA HIS A 793 -16.61 22.97 -34.77
C HIS A 793 -16.55 24.12 -33.75
N TRP A 794 -17.69 24.39 -33.12
CA TRP A 794 -17.88 25.37 -32.03
C TRP A 794 -17.63 26.86 -32.41
N ASP A 795 -17.16 27.13 -33.63
CA ASP A 795 -16.90 28.46 -34.18
C ASP A 795 -18.19 29.12 -34.73
N LEU A 796 -19.15 29.42 -33.85
CA LEU A 796 -20.42 30.04 -34.24
C LEU A 796 -20.22 31.53 -34.61
N PRO A 797 -20.79 32.05 -35.71
CA PRO A 797 -20.80 33.47 -36.00
C PRO A 797 -21.47 34.26 -34.86
N LEU A 798 -20.79 35.30 -34.38
CA LEU A 798 -21.27 36.17 -33.29
C LEU A 798 -22.58 36.89 -33.66
N ALA A 799 -22.82 37.12 -34.96
CA ALA A 799 -24.09 37.63 -35.49
C ALA A 799 -25.27 36.69 -35.21
N LEU A 800 -25.05 35.36 -35.18
CA LEU A 800 -26.07 34.39 -34.79
C LEU A 800 -26.21 34.28 -33.26
N GLN A 801 -25.11 34.32 -32.52
CA GLN A 801 -25.15 34.28 -31.05
C GLN A 801 -25.91 35.48 -30.44
N LYS A 802 -25.87 36.65 -31.10
CA LYS A 802 -26.65 37.85 -30.73
C LYS A 802 -28.16 37.71 -30.96
N VAL A 803 -28.60 36.68 -31.68
CA VAL A 803 -30.02 36.29 -31.81
C VAL A 803 -30.21 34.88 -31.22
N GLU A 804 -29.72 34.73 -29.99
CA GLU A 804 -29.81 33.56 -29.10
C GLU A 804 -29.07 32.29 -29.60
N GLY A 805 -28.50 32.31 -30.81
CA GLY A 805 -27.60 31.26 -31.30
C GLY A 805 -28.29 29.91 -31.40
N TRP A 806 -27.78 28.90 -30.67
CA TRP A 806 -28.34 27.55 -30.66
C TRP A 806 -29.64 27.40 -29.86
N GLU A 807 -30.07 28.42 -29.10
CA GLU A 807 -31.39 28.46 -28.47
C GLU A 807 -32.50 28.87 -29.46
N ASN A 808 -32.14 29.54 -30.57
CA ASN A 808 -33.09 30.06 -31.54
C ASN A 808 -33.38 29.05 -32.66
N GLU A 809 -34.62 28.56 -32.80
CA GLU A 809 -34.99 27.57 -33.81
C GLU A 809 -34.64 27.98 -35.26
N THR A 810 -34.55 29.29 -35.57
CA THR A 810 -34.16 29.73 -36.91
C THR A 810 -32.72 29.34 -37.28
N ILE A 811 -31.86 29.02 -36.31
CA ILE A 811 -30.51 28.51 -36.57
C ILE A 811 -30.52 27.20 -37.36
N VAL A 812 -31.57 26.37 -37.23
CA VAL A 812 -31.69 25.11 -37.97
C VAL A 812 -31.73 25.38 -39.47
N GLN A 813 -32.48 26.40 -39.91
CA GLN A 813 -32.55 26.77 -41.32
C GLN A 813 -31.29 27.53 -41.79
N ARG A 814 -30.65 28.32 -40.92
CA ARG A 814 -29.37 29.00 -41.23
C ARG A 814 -28.23 28.00 -41.39
N PHE A 815 -28.12 27.02 -40.49
CA PHE A 815 -27.14 25.94 -40.56
C PHE A 815 -27.39 25.03 -41.77
N ARG A 816 -28.66 24.76 -42.11
CA ARG A 816 -29.01 24.09 -43.37
C ARG A 816 -28.52 24.89 -44.60
N GLY A 817 -28.84 26.18 -44.69
CA GLY A 817 -28.41 27.01 -45.84
C GLY A 817 -26.88 27.09 -45.97
N TYR A 818 -26.17 27.13 -44.84
CA TYR A 818 -24.72 27.02 -44.78
C TYR A 818 -24.21 25.64 -45.26
N ALA A 819 -24.83 24.55 -44.83
CA ALA A 819 -24.50 23.19 -45.28
C ALA A 819 -24.75 23.02 -46.79
N ASP A 820 -25.92 23.43 -47.29
CA ASP A 820 -26.30 23.40 -48.70
C ASP A 820 -25.29 24.20 -49.55
N LEU A 821 -24.84 25.36 -49.07
CA LEU A 821 -23.74 26.12 -49.68
C LEU A 821 -22.43 25.29 -49.72
N LEU A 822 -21.95 24.76 -48.58
CA LEU A 822 -20.68 24.02 -48.57
C LEU A 822 -20.73 22.75 -49.43
N PHE A 823 -21.86 22.03 -49.44
CA PHE A 823 -22.09 20.89 -50.31
C PHE A 823 -22.01 21.29 -51.78
N SER A 824 -22.64 22.40 -52.18
CA SER A 824 -22.58 22.90 -53.56
C SER A 824 -21.16 23.30 -54.00
N ARG A 825 -20.37 23.91 -53.09
CA ARG A 825 -19.01 24.41 -53.39
C ARG A 825 -17.94 23.32 -53.34
N PHE A 826 -18.03 22.36 -52.42
CA PHE A 826 -16.95 21.39 -52.19
C PHE A 826 -17.33 19.93 -52.50
N GLY A 827 -18.61 19.57 -52.63
CA GLY A 827 -19.08 18.18 -52.78
C GLY A 827 -18.56 17.41 -54.00
N ARG A 828 -18.04 18.10 -55.03
CA ARG A 828 -17.31 17.45 -56.13
C ARG A 828 -16.04 16.76 -55.62
N ARG A 829 -15.32 17.36 -54.66
CA ARG A 829 -14.06 16.88 -54.07
C ARG A 829 -14.26 16.17 -52.73
N VAL A 830 -15.02 16.76 -51.82
CA VAL A 830 -15.26 16.21 -50.47
C VAL A 830 -16.33 15.11 -50.49
N LYS A 831 -15.97 13.93 -49.99
CA LYS A 831 -16.88 12.77 -49.88
C LYS A 831 -17.27 12.42 -48.44
N PHE A 832 -16.42 12.76 -47.48
CA PHE A 832 -16.68 12.56 -46.05
C PHE A 832 -17.05 13.88 -45.39
N TRP A 833 -18.23 13.90 -44.77
CA TRP A 833 -18.83 15.09 -44.19
C TRP A 833 -19.27 14.81 -42.74
N ILE A 834 -18.96 15.73 -41.83
CA ILE A 834 -19.34 15.68 -40.41
C ILE A 834 -20.12 16.96 -40.11
N THR A 835 -21.34 16.85 -39.61
CA THR A 835 -22.20 18.03 -39.39
C THR A 835 -21.76 18.86 -38.18
N LEU A 836 -21.68 18.24 -37.00
CA LEU A 836 -21.31 18.89 -35.75
C LEU A 836 -20.14 18.13 -35.11
N ASN A 837 -19.05 18.82 -34.73
CA ASN A 837 -18.07 18.20 -33.84
C ASN A 837 -18.58 18.20 -32.39
N GLU A 838 -18.50 17.04 -31.73
CA GLU A 838 -18.69 16.89 -30.28
C GLU A 838 -19.92 17.62 -29.70
N PRO A 839 -21.14 17.42 -30.26
CA PRO A 839 -22.33 18.17 -29.85
C PRO A 839 -22.71 17.98 -28.37
N TYR A 840 -22.32 16.87 -27.75
CA TYR A 840 -22.47 16.67 -26.30
C TYR A 840 -21.71 17.72 -25.48
N ILE A 841 -20.50 18.10 -25.92
CA ILE A 841 -19.66 19.10 -25.25
C ILE A 841 -20.29 20.49 -25.38
N VAL A 842 -20.83 20.81 -26.57
CA VAL A 842 -21.60 22.03 -26.83
C VAL A 842 -22.83 22.12 -25.92
N ALA A 843 -23.49 21.00 -25.62
CA ALA A 843 -24.70 20.99 -24.80
C ALA A 843 -24.44 20.94 -23.27
N ASN A 844 -23.40 20.26 -22.80
CA ASN A 844 -23.27 19.89 -21.36
C ASN A 844 -22.05 20.45 -20.63
N LEU A 845 -20.95 20.81 -21.30
CA LEU A 845 -19.81 21.43 -20.60
C LEU A 845 -20.00 22.93 -20.43
N ARG A 846 -19.51 23.46 -19.30
CA ARG A 846 -19.69 24.86 -18.87
C ARG A 846 -19.21 25.91 -19.86
N ILE A 847 -18.44 25.55 -20.91
CA ILE A 847 -18.04 26.43 -22.02
C ILE A 847 -19.25 27.16 -22.60
N TRP A 848 -20.37 26.47 -22.82
CA TRP A 848 -21.58 27.06 -23.39
C TRP A 848 -22.26 28.05 -22.42
N TYR A 849 -22.32 27.70 -21.13
CA TYR A 849 -22.79 28.56 -20.03
C TYR A 849 -21.89 29.79 -19.78
N ILE A 850 -20.60 29.67 -20.13
CA ILE A 850 -19.58 30.74 -20.11
C ILE A 850 -19.69 31.64 -21.36
N CYS A 851 -20.31 31.16 -22.43
CA CYS A 851 -20.67 31.96 -23.60
C CYS A 851 -22.00 32.69 -23.41
N SER A 852 -23.12 31.98 -23.28
CA SER A 852 -24.47 32.57 -23.40
C SER A 852 -24.73 33.72 -22.42
N ARG A 853 -24.32 33.58 -21.15
CA ARG A 853 -24.47 34.62 -20.11
C ARG A 853 -23.57 35.86 -20.26
N TYR A 854 -22.69 35.92 -21.26
CA TYR A 854 -21.73 37.02 -21.46
C TYR A 854 -21.88 37.69 -22.85
N PHE A 855 -22.95 37.38 -23.59
CA PHE A 855 -23.30 38.01 -24.87
C PHE A 855 -24.61 38.82 -24.83
N GLN A 856 -25.27 38.88 -23.67
CA GLN A 856 -26.23 39.94 -23.30
C GLN A 856 -25.47 41.11 -22.67
#